data_AF-A0AA40SKY6-F1
#
_entry.id   AF-A0AA40SKY6-F1
#
_cell.length_a   1.000
_cell.length_b   1.000
_cell.length_c   1.000
_cell.angle_alpha   90.00
_cell.angle_beta   90.00
_cell.angle_gamma   90.00
#
_symmetry.space_group_name_H-M   'P 1'
#
loop_
_entity.id
_entity.type
_entity.pdbx_description
1 polymer ?
#
loop_
_entity_poly.entity_id
_entity_poly.type
_entity_poly.pdbx_seq_one_letter_code
_entity_poly.pdbx_strand_id
1 'polypeptide(L)'
;VAAGVVGTLRRDEGGWERFTLSLGEAWAYGADVDWDAFYDGTRPRRVDLPTYPFRREWYWLTPDETDRPAGTDPADGEFWSAVESGDITRLSTVLDITGDDTEAFSSLLPALASWRRRRTLRTTLDAWRHRVHWTPLTGAAGPVPDGRWPVLVPAGHADDPWVADVLDALTARGLRVERHDLTGDEDTAALTALLTTPDNDDTPAGVLSLLALDERPHPDHPAVPRGLAAAKTLTHALTGTGIRLWALTRGAVSVDSRDLLTSPVQAQTWGFGRAVAFELPDTWGGLVDLPATFDPRALDRLPGLLTGPEDQLAVRASGSYARRLARMPLPEPADGTDPTGTWGPHDTVLITGGTGALGAHVARSLAAAGARHLVLTSRRGPDAPGVADLTADLTAHGTRVTVADCDVADRDQLARLLESLPADLPLTGVVHAAGVLDDGVLDALTPDRFDAVLRPKTLGTAHLHELTRGHDLSMFVLFSSIVGVLGNAGQANYAAANAYLDAVAEQRRAAGLPVTCVAWGPWADTGMATADVLTDRMSHDGLTPMAPDTAVAALRAAVTEGAPHVTVVDVDWPSYAAVLTAARPSPLIGDLPEVRRALEAAKAAAPDTHALRDRLRGLAPAEQDRLLTDLVRAEVATALRHASPDAIDVHRAFKDLGFDSLTAVEVRNRITAATDVTLPTTLLFDHPNTAAVVDHLKDRLLGEQRHTAAPVVVAAGATDEPMAVVAMACRFPGGVTSPEELWDLMVAEVDAVSTPPADRGWDLDAMYDPDTERHGTTYSREGGFIQDVAGFDPAFFGISPREALAMDPQQRLLLETSWEAFERAGIDPESLRSTATGVFVGTINTDYQVRLGGAAAQEQLAGHLMTGNASSIASGRLSYTYGFEGPAVTMDTGCSSSMVALHLALQALRTGECTMALAGGVTIMSTPEPYVEFSRQRGLAPDGRCKAFAEGADGMGFAEGVGLVLLERLSDARRNGHPVLAVVRGSALNQDGASNGLTAPNGPSQQRVIRQALANAGLTPAEVDVVEAHGTGTPLGDPIEAQAILATYGQGRDPERPLLLGSLKSNIGHTQAAAGVGGMMKMVLAMRHGMVPRSLHITAPTSVVDWSSGAVRLVTEHTAWPGTGRPRRAGISSFGISGTNGHLILEQAPELPSDDEADGPVESPVWLPWAVSAKSREAVRE
;
A
#
# COMPACT_ATOMS: atom_id res chain seq x y z
N VAL A 1 -19.70 27.42 22.88
CA VAL A 1 -20.35 28.38 21.93
C VAL A 1 -19.61 29.70 22.06
N ALA A 2 -18.92 30.15 21.02
CA ALA A 2 -18.31 31.49 21.02
C ALA A 2 -19.43 32.53 21.04
N ALA A 3 -19.47 33.40 22.05
CA ALA A 3 -20.48 34.45 22.11
C ALA A 3 -20.19 35.50 21.02
N GLY A 4 -20.94 35.46 19.93
CA GLY A 4 -20.89 36.47 18.86
C GLY A 4 -21.85 37.62 19.13
N VAL A 5 -21.36 38.85 19.17
CA VAL A 5 -22.21 40.05 19.23
C VAL A 5 -22.39 40.56 17.80
N VAL A 6 -23.60 40.40 17.25
CA VAL A 6 -23.98 40.93 15.94
C VAL A 6 -24.76 42.23 16.10
N GLY A 7 -24.39 43.26 15.34
CA GLY A 7 -25.06 44.56 15.42
C GLY A 7 -26.27 44.62 14.51
N THR A 8 -27.49 44.50 15.05
CA THR A 8 -28.73 44.52 14.25
C THR A 8 -29.07 45.91 13.69
N LEU A 9 -28.50 46.98 14.25
CA LEU A 9 -28.65 48.36 13.79
C LEU A 9 -27.37 49.15 14.03
N ARG A 10 -26.96 49.94 13.04
CA ARG A 10 -25.89 50.95 13.16
C ARG A 10 -26.43 52.30 12.69
N ARG A 11 -25.92 53.39 13.28
CA ARG A 11 -26.28 54.75 12.85
C ARG A 11 -25.86 54.89 11.38
N ASP A 12 -26.81 55.31 10.55
CA ASP A 12 -26.67 55.48 9.08
C ASP A 12 -26.62 54.18 8.24
N GLU A 13 -26.74 52.99 8.85
CA GLU A 13 -26.79 51.67 8.19
C GLU A 13 -27.95 50.80 8.72
N GLY A 14 -29.14 51.39 8.91
CA GLY A 14 -30.29 50.75 9.59
C GLY A 14 -31.31 50.04 8.69
N GLY A 15 -30.90 49.40 7.59
CA GLY A 15 -31.80 48.82 6.57
C GLY A 15 -31.80 47.28 6.48
N TRP A 16 -32.63 46.74 5.57
CA TRP A 16 -32.75 45.30 5.29
C TRP A 16 -31.41 44.62 4.98
N GLU A 17 -30.50 45.31 4.28
CA GLU A 17 -29.17 44.79 3.99
C GLU A 17 -28.34 44.55 5.26
N ARG A 18 -28.35 45.49 6.22
CA ARG A 18 -27.64 45.32 7.50
C ARG A 18 -28.26 44.22 8.34
N PHE A 19 -29.59 44.10 8.32
CA PHE A 19 -30.27 43.02 9.02
C PHE A 19 -29.93 41.65 8.43
N THR A 20 -29.94 41.52 7.10
CA THR A 20 -29.56 40.29 6.37
C THR A 20 -28.09 39.94 6.60
N LEU A 21 -27.20 40.94 6.60
CA LEU A 21 -25.80 40.76 6.93
C LEU A 21 -25.60 40.31 8.38
N SER A 22 -26.38 40.83 9.32
CA SER A 22 -26.32 40.42 10.73
C SER A 22 -26.81 38.99 10.93
N LEU A 23 -27.81 38.55 10.14
CA LEU A 23 -28.23 37.14 10.09
C LEU A 23 -27.13 36.25 9.50
N GLY A 24 -26.44 36.71 8.45
CA GLY A 24 -25.29 36.01 7.87
C GLY A 24 -24.10 35.92 8.83
N GLU A 25 -23.80 37.01 9.55
CA GLU A 25 -22.78 37.06 10.61
C GLU A 25 -23.17 36.09 11.76
N ALA A 26 -24.42 36.11 12.20
CA ALA A 26 -24.90 35.21 13.26
C ALA A 26 -24.80 33.73 12.82
N TRP A 27 -25.21 33.42 11.59
CA TRP A 27 -25.09 32.08 11.02
C TRP A 27 -23.63 31.64 10.89
N ALA A 28 -22.72 32.52 10.46
CA ALA A 28 -21.29 32.24 10.39
C ALA A 28 -20.65 32.02 11.78
N TYR A 29 -21.19 32.64 12.82
CA TYR A 29 -20.82 32.38 14.22
C TYR A 29 -21.52 31.14 14.83
N GLY A 30 -22.29 30.39 14.03
CA GLY A 30 -22.94 29.15 14.41
C GLY A 30 -24.34 29.31 15.01
N ALA A 31 -24.99 30.47 14.85
CA ALA A 31 -26.39 30.64 15.23
C ALA A 31 -27.32 29.96 14.21
N ASP A 32 -28.34 29.26 14.72
CA ASP A 32 -29.36 28.66 13.88
C ASP A 32 -30.32 29.75 13.37
N VAL A 33 -30.23 30.06 12.07
CA VAL A 33 -31.04 31.09 11.42
C VAL A 33 -32.06 30.40 10.52
N ASP A 34 -33.33 30.61 10.82
CA ASP A 34 -34.44 30.15 9.98
C ASP A 34 -34.53 31.02 8.70
N TRP A 35 -33.83 30.57 7.66
CA TRP A 35 -33.85 31.22 6.35
C TRP A 35 -35.19 31.04 5.63
N ASP A 36 -35.96 29.99 5.95
CA ASP A 36 -37.27 29.76 5.32
C ASP A 36 -38.29 30.79 5.82
N ALA A 37 -38.24 31.17 7.09
CA ALA A 37 -39.00 32.29 7.64
C ALA A 37 -38.56 33.64 7.05
N PHE A 38 -37.28 33.81 6.73
CA PHE A 38 -36.75 35.05 6.15
C PHE A 38 -37.23 35.31 4.71
N TYR A 39 -37.38 34.27 3.90
CA TYR A 39 -37.70 34.40 2.47
C TYR A 39 -39.19 34.24 2.09
N ASP A 40 -40.07 34.10 3.09
CA ASP A 40 -41.55 33.94 3.02
C ASP A 40 -42.16 33.87 1.60
N GLY A 41 -42.18 32.67 1.02
CA GLY A 41 -42.83 32.38 -0.27
C GLY A 41 -41.98 32.57 -1.54
N THR A 42 -40.81 33.20 -1.45
CA THR A 42 -39.79 33.23 -2.52
C THR A 42 -38.66 32.27 -2.20
N ARG A 43 -38.47 31.18 -2.96
CA ARG A 43 -37.28 30.32 -2.80
C ARG A 43 -36.15 30.83 -3.69
N PRO A 44 -35.18 31.62 -3.19
CA PRO A 44 -34.00 31.96 -3.99
C PRO A 44 -33.26 30.67 -4.35
N ARG A 45 -32.71 30.61 -5.57
CA ARG A 45 -31.80 29.53 -5.95
C ARG A 45 -30.56 29.67 -5.06
N ARG A 46 -30.38 28.75 -4.11
CA ARG A 46 -29.14 28.65 -3.33
C ARG A 46 -27.99 28.42 -4.32
N VAL A 47 -26.99 29.27 -4.24
CA VAL A 47 -25.73 29.12 -4.96
C VAL A 47 -24.68 28.96 -3.88
N ASP A 48 -23.95 27.86 -3.90
CA ASP A 48 -22.86 27.66 -2.96
C ASP A 48 -21.86 28.80 -3.14
N LEU A 49 -21.55 29.50 -2.04
CA LEU A 49 -20.46 30.46 -2.05
C LEU A 49 -19.17 29.66 -2.28
N PRO A 50 -18.30 30.05 -3.24
CA PRO A 50 -16.98 29.48 -3.30
C PRO A 50 -16.32 29.70 -1.93
N THR A 51 -16.10 28.62 -1.19
CA THR A 51 -15.36 28.65 0.07
C THR A 51 -14.08 29.43 -0.16
N TYR A 52 -13.72 30.35 0.73
CA TYR A 52 -12.49 31.13 0.63
C TYR A 52 -11.32 30.22 0.17
N PRO A 53 -10.80 30.38 -1.06
CA PRO A 53 -10.17 29.25 -1.75
C PRO A 53 -8.75 28.91 -1.25
N PHE A 54 -8.13 29.76 -0.44
CA PHE A 54 -6.73 29.59 -0.05
C PHE A 54 -6.48 30.04 1.38
N ARG A 55 -6.49 29.11 2.35
CA ARG A 55 -5.75 29.33 3.60
C ARG A 55 -4.26 29.26 3.24
N ARG A 56 -3.59 30.41 3.21
CA ARG A 56 -2.16 30.49 2.90
C ARG A 56 -1.36 30.15 4.17
N GLU A 57 -0.86 28.93 4.23
CA GLU A 57 0.16 28.52 5.17
C GLU A 57 1.53 28.55 4.46
N TRP A 58 2.59 28.79 5.21
CA TRP A 58 3.94 28.92 4.66
C TRP A 58 4.52 27.52 4.45
N TYR A 59 4.48 27.04 3.21
CA TYR A 59 5.11 25.78 2.79
C TYR A 59 6.40 26.08 2.03
N TRP A 60 7.38 26.64 2.74
CA TRP A 60 8.76 26.75 2.28
C TRP A 60 9.63 25.95 3.25
N LEU A 61 10.73 25.38 2.77
CA LEU A 61 11.73 24.79 3.65
C LEU A 61 12.32 25.90 4.54
N THR A 62 11.79 26.03 5.75
CA THR A 62 12.34 26.83 6.83
C THR A 62 13.11 25.90 7.77
N PRO A 63 14.28 26.30 8.27
CA PRO A 63 14.96 25.54 9.32
C PRO A 63 14.06 25.43 10.58
N ASP A 64 13.93 24.22 11.17
CA ASP A 64 12.94 23.81 12.20
C ASP A 64 12.76 24.68 13.46
N GLU A 65 11.52 24.70 14.02
CA GLU A 65 11.18 24.94 15.44
C GLU A 65 9.82 24.31 15.86
N THR A 66 9.75 23.80 17.11
CA THR A 66 8.85 22.76 17.68
C THR A 66 7.52 23.17 18.37
N ASP A 67 6.65 22.16 18.53
CA ASP A 67 5.25 21.95 19.03
C ASP A 67 4.69 22.55 20.36
N ARG A 68 3.32 22.60 20.47
CA ARG A 68 2.44 22.08 21.59
C ARG A 68 0.94 22.54 21.60
N PRO A 69 -0.04 21.69 22.04
CA PRO A 69 -1.49 22.01 22.19
C PRO A 69 -2.07 21.96 23.64
N ALA A 70 -3.34 22.38 23.86
CA ALA A 70 -4.11 22.18 25.13
C ALA A 70 -5.66 22.30 25.04
N GLY A 71 -6.40 21.61 25.94
CA GLY A 71 -7.76 21.97 26.40
C GLY A 71 -8.39 21.07 27.50
N THR A 72 -8.92 21.66 28.60
CA THR A 72 -9.99 21.17 29.54
C THR A 72 -10.50 22.31 30.49
N ASP A 73 -11.66 22.12 31.17
CA ASP A 73 -12.45 23.07 32.02
C ASP A 73 -11.63 23.90 33.05
N PRO A 74 -11.75 25.25 33.08
CA PRO A 74 -10.79 26.11 33.77
C PRO A 74 -10.80 26.01 35.31
N ALA A 75 -11.95 25.89 35.98
CA ALA A 75 -12.03 26.14 37.44
C ALA A 75 -11.62 24.92 38.29
N ASP A 76 -12.13 23.73 37.97
CA ASP A 76 -11.68 22.46 38.57
C ASP A 76 -10.26 22.12 38.12
N GLY A 77 -9.93 22.45 36.86
CA GLY A 77 -8.58 22.33 36.32
C GLY A 77 -7.58 23.21 37.07
N GLU A 78 -7.95 24.44 37.40
CA GLU A 78 -7.07 25.38 38.10
C GLU A 78 -6.81 24.98 39.56
N PHE A 79 -7.82 24.48 40.27
CA PHE A 79 -7.64 23.92 41.62
C PHE A 79 -6.70 22.72 41.63
N TRP A 80 -6.96 21.70 40.80
CA TRP A 80 -6.11 20.50 40.76
C TRP A 80 -4.72 20.77 40.16
N SER A 81 -4.60 21.69 39.20
CA SER A 81 -3.31 22.15 38.66
C SER A 81 -2.45 22.83 39.74
N ALA A 82 -3.05 23.66 40.59
CA ALA A 82 -2.36 24.26 41.74
C ALA A 82 -1.91 23.21 42.76
N VAL A 83 -2.75 22.19 43.02
CA VAL A 83 -2.40 21.07 43.89
C VAL A 83 -1.24 20.24 43.34
N GLU A 84 -1.24 19.93 42.04
CA GLU A 84 -0.22 19.08 41.39
C GLU A 84 1.13 19.77 41.19
N SER A 85 1.12 21.08 40.90
CA SER A 85 2.33 21.91 40.76
C SER A 85 3.05 22.21 42.07
N GLY A 86 2.41 21.95 43.22
CA GLY A 86 2.97 22.25 44.53
C GLY A 86 3.02 23.76 44.84
N ASP A 87 2.30 24.58 44.07
CA ASP A 87 2.28 26.04 44.23
C ASP A 87 1.29 26.46 45.33
N ILE A 88 1.84 26.65 46.54
CA ILE A 88 1.09 27.08 47.73
C ILE A 88 0.38 28.42 47.47
N THR A 89 1.03 29.35 46.76
CA THR A 89 0.49 30.70 46.51
C THR A 89 -0.72 30.62 45.58
N ARG A 90 -0.62 29.79 44.54
CA ARG A 90 -1.69 29.56 43.58
C ARG A 90 -2.87 28.83 44.22
N LEU A 91 -2.62 27.83 45.07
CA LEU A 91 -3.69 27.13 45.79
C LEU A 91 -4.39 28.03 46.81
N SER A 92 -3.65 28.84 47.56
CA SER A 92 -4.23 29.82 48.51
C SER A 92 -5.11 30.85 47.83
N THR A 93 -4.78 31.22 46.59
CA THR A 93 -5.57 32.14 45.75
C THR A 93 -6.86 31.48 45.27
N VAL A 94 -6.81 30.22 44.82
CA VAL A 94 -8.01 29.46 44.36
C VAL A 94 -8.97 29.16 45.52
N LEU A 95 -8.45 28.93 46.73
CA LEU A 95 -9.25 28.65 47.93
C LEU A 95 -9.65 29.90 48.73
N ASP A 96 -9.24 31.10 48.29
CA ASP A 96 -9.57 32.40 48.89
C ASP A 96 -9.17 32.50 50.39
N ILE A 97 -7.99 31.98 50.74
CA ILE A 97 -7.47 31.94 52.13
C ILE A 97 -6.49 33.10 52.36
N THR A 98 -6.71 33.89 53.43
CA THR A 98 -5.85 35.02 53.81
C THR A 98 -5.40 34.92 55.28
N GLY A 99 -4.08 35.01 55.54
CA GLY A 99 -3.49 35.02 56.89
C GLY A 99 -2.33 34.01 57.11
N ASP A 100 -1.85 33.93 58.36
CA ASP A 100 -0.70 33.12 58.84
C ASP A 100 -0.91 31.58 58.74
N ASP A 101 -2.02 31.09 58.18
CA ASP A 101 -2.32 29.65 57.99
C ASP A 101 -1.57 29.01 56.80
N THR A 102 -0.69 29.75 56.13
CA THR A 102 0.12 29.30 54.98
C THR A 102 1.13 28.21 55.37
N GLU A 103 1.59 28.16 56.62
CA GLU A 103 2.46 27.08 57.12
C GLU A 103 1.75 25.71 57.12
N ALA A 104 0.43 25.65 57.34
CA ALA A 104 -0.32 24.39 57.37
C ALA A 104 -0.34 23.69 55.98
N PHE A 105 -0.39 24.47 54.90
CA PHE A 105 -0.38 23.95 53.52
C PHE A 105 0.97 23.37 53.08
N SER A 106 2.08 23.81 53.69
CA SER A 106 3.42 23.28 53.36
C SER A 106 3.55 21.77 53.63
N SER A 107 2.79 21.25 54.62
CA SER A 107 2.75 19.84 54.97
C SER A 107 1.62 19.06 54.26
N LEU A 108 0.46 19.71 54.03
CA LEU A 108 -0.72 19.08 53.43
C LEU A 108 -0.67 19.02 51.90
N LEU A 109 -0.05 20.00 51.23
CA LEU A 109 -0.02 20.08 49.77
C LEU A 109 0.73 18.90 49.12
N PRO A 110 1.94 18.51 49.58
CA PRO A 110 2.60 17.31 49.05
C PRO A 110 1.80 16.03 49.31
N ALA A 111 1.09 15.95 50.44
CA ALA A 111 0.24 14.81 50.78
C ALA A 111 -1.02 14.73 49.90
N LEU A 112 -1.68 15.86 49.63
CA LEU A 112 -2.83 15.98 48.72
C LEU A 112 -2.44 15.74 47.26
N ALA A 113 -1.31 16.28 46.81
CA ALA A 113 -0.75 16.02 45.48
C ALA A 113 -0.40 14.53 45.30
N SER A 114 0.25 13.94 46.31
CA SER A 114 0.53 12.49 46.34
C SER A 114 -0.74 11.65 46.37
N TRP A 115 -1.75 12.05 47.14
CA TRP A 115 -3.05 11.38 47.18
C TRP A 115 -3.79 11.46 45.84
N ARG A 116 -3.84 12.65 45.21
CA ARG A 116 -4.47 12.87 43.90
C ARG A 116 -3.76 12.08 42.81
N ARG A 117 -2.42 12.15 42.74
CA ARG A 117 -1.62 11.34 41.80
C ARG A 117 -1.88 9.84 41.96
N ARG A 118 -1.89 9.33 43.21
CA ARG A 118 -2.21 7.92 43.49
C ARG A 118 -3.63 7.54 43.08
N ARG A 119 -4.61 8.39 43.34
CA ARG A 119 -6.01 8.14 42.99
C ARG A 119 -6.26 8.21 41.49
N THR A 120 -5.68 9.18 40.79
CA THR A 120 -5.72 9.28 39.32
C THR A 120 -5.06 8.06 38.71
N LEU A 121 -3.83 7.72 39.13
CA LEU A 121 -3.12 6.53 38.66
C LEU A 121 -3.95 5.25 38.87
N ARG A 122 -4.52 5.03 40.07
CA ARG A 122 -5.39 3.87 40.33
C ARG A 122 -6.60 3.83 39.39
N THR A 123 -7.29 4.96 39.23
CA THR A 123 -8.48 5.04 38.36
C THR A 123 -8.13 4.72 36.91
N THR A 124 -6.99 5.24 36.43
CA THR A 124 -6.45 4.93 35.11
C THR A 124 -6.10 3.45 34.96
N LEU A 125 -5.38 2.87 35.93
CA LEU A 125 -5.02 1.45 35.90
C LEU A 125 -6.24 0.52 35.99
N ASP A 126 -7.26 0.86 36.77
CA ASP A 126 -8.52 0.11 36.84
C ASP A 126 -9.28 0.12 35.50
N ALA A 127 -9.17 1.21 34.74
CA ALA A 127 -9.75 1.32 33.42
C ALA A 127 -8.97 0.51 32.37
N TRP A 128 -7.64 0.45 32.47
CA TRP A 128 -6.79 -0.20 31.48
C TRP A 128 -6.71 -1.72 31.60
N ARG A 129 -6.96 -2.26 32.79
CA ARG A 129 -6.70 -3.67 33.11
C ARG A 129 -7.89 -4.58 32.80
N HIS A 130 -7.62 -5.60 32.00
CA HIS A 130 -8.57 -6.61 31.56
C HIS A 130 -7.98 -8.01 31.70
N ARG A 131 -8.83 -9.03 31.70
CA ARG A 131 -8.45 -10.43 31.70
C ARG A 131 -9.34 -11.26 30.80
N VAL A 132 -8.78 -12.31 30.25
CA VAL A 132 -9.53 -13.39 29.61
C VAL A 132 -10.13 -14.26 30.70
N HIS A 133 -11.38 -14.67 30.54
CA HIS A 133 -12.01 -15.69 31.35
C HIS A 133 -12.89 -16.60 30.49
N TRP A 134 -13.20 -17.77 31.01
CA TRP A 134 -13.98 -18.79 30.31
C TRP A 134 -15.34 -18.97 30.97
N THR A 135 -16.41 -18.69 30.22
CA THR A 135 -17.78 -18.74 30.71
C THR A 135 -18.42 -20.07 30.30
N PRO A 136 -19.01 -20.86 31.23
CA PRO A 136 -19.73 -22.08 30.88
C PRO A 136 -20.92 -21.79 29.96
N LEU A 137 -21.07 -22.55 28.88
CA LEU A 137 -22.22 -22.46 27.98
C LEU A 137 -23.41 -23.23 28.56
N THR A 138 -24.50 -22.52 28.86
CA THR A 138 -25.76 -23.10 29.35
C THR A 138 -26.79 -23.17 28.23
N GLY A 139 -26.93 -24.34 27.57
CA GLY A 139 -27.90 -24.54 26.48
C GLY A 139 -27.68 -25.87 25.76
N ALA A 140 -28.70 -26.35 25.02
CA ALA A 140 -28.52 -27.48 24.10
C ALA A 140 -27.60 -27.04 22.95
N ALA A 141 -26.61 -27.87 22.60
CA ALA A 141 -25.78 -27.64 21.43
C ALA A 141 -26.66 -27.45 20.18
N GLY A 142 -26.19 -26.65 19.22
CA GLY A 142 -26.90 -26.40 17.96
C GLY A 142 -27.20 -27.70 17.19
N PRO A 143 -28.06 -27.64 16.16
CA PRO A 143 -28.27 -28.80 15.30
C PRO A 143 -26.93 -29.28 14.74
N VAL A 144 -26.75 -30.60 14.68
CA VAL A 144 -25.57 -31.18 14.06
C VAL A 144 -25.55 -30.75 12.58
N PRO A 145 -24.45 -30.16 12.08
CA PRO A 145 -24.38 -29.75 10.69
C PRO A 145 -24.51 -30.96 9.76
N ASP A 146 -25.33 -30.80 8.72
CA ASP A 146 -25.51 -31.78 7.64
C ASP A 146 -24.47 -31.55 6.53
N GLY A 147 -24.29 -32.53 5.65
CA GLY A 147 -23.35 -32.46 4.52
C GLY A 147 -21.94 -33.00 4.81
N ARG A 148 -21.06 -32.85 3.82
CA ARG A 148 -19.67 -33.36 3.83
C ARG A 148 -18.75 -32.49 4.69
N TRP A 149 -17.91 -33.12 5.52
CA TRP A 149 -16.92 -32.45 6.36
C TRP A 149 -15.51 -33.05 6.18
N PRO A 150 -14.66 -32.47 5.33
CA PRO A 150 -13.25 -32.81 5.27
C PRO A 150 -12.55 -32.51 6.61
N VAL A 151 -11.83 -33.51 7.12
CA VAL A 151 -11.05 -33.43 8.36
C VAL A 151 -9.58 -33.63 8.02
N LEU A 152 -8.81 -32.56 8.16
CA LEU A 152 -7.39 -32.51 7.78
C LEU A 152 -6.52 -32.85 8.99
N VAL A 153 -5.78 -33.95 8.87
CA VAL A 153 -4.94 -34.51 9.94
C VAL A 153 -3.49 -34.53 9.49
N PRO A 154 -2.50 -34.10 10.31
CA PRO A 154 -1.10 -34.31 9.97
C PRO A 154 -0.79 -35.80 9.83
N ALA A 155 -0.11 -36.21 8.76
CA ALA A 155 0.21 -37.62 8.48
C ALA A 155 0.98 -38.29 9.63
N GLY A 156 1.79 -37.53 10.37
CA GLY A 156 2.48 -38.01 11.58
C GLY A 156 1.57 -38.34 12.77
N HIS A 157 0.30 -37.91 12.73
CA HIS A 157 -0.73 -38.12 13.75
C HIS A 157 -1.90 -38.98 13.24
N ALA A 158 -1.75 -39.58 12.07
CA ALA A 158 -2.74 -40.43 11.44
C ALA A 158 -3.19 -41.60 12.34
N ASP A 159 -2.25 -42.20 13.07
CA ASP A 159 -2.49 -43.35 13.95
C ASP A 159 -2.64 -42.95 15.44
N ASP A 160 -2.75 -41.65 15.75
CA ASP A 160 -2.94 -41.17 17.13
C ASP A 160 -4.34 -41.60 17.63
N PRO A 161 -4.43 -42.40 18.72
CA PRO A 161 -5.72 -42.82 19.28
C PRO A 161 -6.64 -41.63 19.62
N TRP A 162 -6.05 -40.49 20.00
CA TRP A 162 -6.80 -39.26 20.27
C TRP A 162 -7.54 -38.75 19.02
N VAL A 163 -6.90 -38.83 17.84
CA VAL A 163 -7.53 -38.44 16.57
C VAL A 163 -8.64 -39.41 16.21
N ALA A 164 -8.41 -40.71 16.37
CA ALA A 164 -9.43 -41.74 16.11
C ALA A 164 -10.69 -41.51 16.96
N ASP A 165 -10.52 -41.29 18.27
CA ASP A 165 -11.63 -41.03 19.18
C ASP A 165 -12.42 -39.75 18.82
N VAL A 166 -11.74 -38.69 18.38
CA VAL A 166 -12.39 -37.45 17.90
C VAL A 166 -13.22 -37.72 16.64
N LEU A 167 -12.67 -38.42 15.66
CA LEU A 167 -13.38 -38.75 14.41
C LEU A 167 -14.58 -39.67 14.65
N ASP A 168 -14.43 -40.66 15.55
CA ASP A 168 -15.50 -41.57 15.95
C ASP A 168 -16.65 -40.82 16.63
N ALA A 169 -16.33 -39.86 17.51
CA ALA A 169 -17.36 -39.04 18.17
C ALA A 169 -18.10 -38.12 17.20
N LEU A 170 -17.41 -37.53 16.21
CA LEU A 170 -18.04 -36.73 15.16
C LEU A 170 -19.01 -37.60 14.32
N THR A 171 -18.56 -38.79 13.92
CA THR A 171 -19.33 -39.74 13.10
C THR A 171 -20.54 -40.29 13.87
N ALA A 172 -20.38 -40.64 15.16
CA ALA A 172 -21.45 -41.16 16.01
C ALA A 172 -22.63 -40.19 16.18
N ARG A 173 -22.40 -38.89 15.99
CA ARG A 173 -23.43 -37.85 16.03
C ARG A 173 -23.98 -37.45 14.66
N GLY A 174 -23.53 -38.12 13.60
CA GLY A 174 -24.08 -37.96 12.25
C GLY A 174 -23.32 -37.00 11.34
N LEU A 175 -22.14 -36.50 11.71
CA LEU A 175 -21.29 -35.77 10.74
C LEU A 175 -20.76 -36.74 9.68
N ARG A 176 -20.83 -36.33 8.41
CA ARG A 176 -20.24 -37.08 7.30
C ARG A 176 -18.77 -36.70 7.12
N VAL A 177 -17.93 -37.27 7.99
CA VAL A 177 -16.49 -37.02 8.06
C VAL A 177 -15.75 -37.67 6.89
N GLU A 178 -14.90 -36.89 6.22
CA GLU A 178 -13.93 -37.39 5.24
C GLU A 178 -12.52 -37.05 5.72
N ARG A 179 -11.75 -38.06 6.09
CA ARG A 179 -10.40 -37.84 6.61
C ARG A 179 -9.38 -37.68 5.48
N HIS A 180 -8.52 -36.67 5.59
CA HIS A 180 -7.38 -36.47 4.73
C HIS A 180 -6.10 -36.31 5.54
N ASP A 181 -5.12 -37.17 5.28
CA ASP A 181 -3.83 -37.15 5.95
C ASP A 181 -2.84 -36.31 5.14
N LEU A 182 -2.38 -35.20 5.71
CA LEU A 182 -1.53 -34.20 5.07
C LEU A 182 -0.07 -34.34 5.52
N THR A 183 0.85 -34.36 4.58
CA THR A 183 2.30 -34.39 4.82
C THR A 183 2.81 -33.06 5.40
N GLY A 184 2.09 -31.96 5.14
CA GLY A 184 2.47 -30.60 5.48
C GLY A 184 3.29 -29.91 4.40
N ASP A 185 3.57 -30.59 3.28
CA ASP A 185 4.29 -30.05 2.12
C ASP A 185 3.32 -29.75 0.95
N GLU A 186 2.01 -29.91 1.16
CA GLU A 186 0.99 -29.59 0.15
C GLU A 186 0.96 -28.09 -0.16
N ASP A 187 0.96 -27.76 -1.46
CA ASP A 187 0.77 -26.39 -1.90
C ASP A 187 -0.71 -25.98 -1.92
N THR A 188 -0.96 -24.69 -2.13
CA THR A 188 -2.31 -24.13 -2.18
C THR A 188 -3.19 -24.84 -3.21
N ALA A 189 -2.65 -25.17 -4.39
CA ALA A 189 -3.40 -25.79 -5.47
C ALA A 189 -3.84 -27.22 -5.12
N ALA A 190 -2.97 -28.01 -4.50
CA ALA A 190 -3.27 -29.35 -4.01
C ALA A 190 -4.38 -29.33 -2.94
N LEU A 191 -4.31 -28.40 -1.99
CA LEU A 191 -5.34 -28.24 -0.96
C LEU A 191 -6.66 -27.74 -1.56
N THR A 192 -6.63 -26.79 -2.50
CA THR A 192 -7.84 -26.35 -3.20
C THR A 192 -8.48 -27.51 -3.97
N ALA A 193 -7.70 -28.29 -4.73
CA ALA A 193 -8.20 -29.45 -5.46
C ALA A 193 -8.81 -30.52 -4.53
N LEU A 194 -8.19 -30.78 -3.37
CA LEU A 194 -8.72 -31.69 -2.35
C LEU A 194 -10.10 -31.26 -1.85
N LEU A 195 -10.31 -29.95 -1.69
CA LEU A 195 -11.52 -29.39 -1.10
C LEU A 195 -12.62 -29.11 -2.13
N THR A 196 -12.27 -28.94 -3.40
CA THR A 196 -13.18 -28.50 -4.49
C THR A 196 -13.41 -29.55 -5.59
N THR A 197 -12.93 -30.78 -5.41
CA THR A 197 -12.94 -31.81 -6.46
C THR A 197 -14.36 -32.13 -6.98
N PRO A 198 -14.57 -32.28 -8.31
CA PRO A 198 -15.90 -32.21 -8.94
C PRO A 198 -16.68 -33.55 -8.94
N ASP A 199 -16.09 -34.63 -8.44
CA ASP A 199 -16.64 -35.99 -8.66
C ASP A 199 -17.89 -36.33 -7.84
N ASN A 200 -18.34 -35.43 -6.96
CA ASN A 200 -19.67 -35.49 -6.35
C ASN A 200 -20.21 -34.05 -6.23
N ASP A 201 -21.44 -33.78 -6.69
CA ASP A 201 -22.18 -32.50 -6.63
C ASP A 201 -22.41 -31.93 -5.19
N ASP A 202 -21.54 -32.21 -4.23
CA ASP A 202 -21.72 -31.97 -2.80
C ASP A 202 -20.54 -31.19 -2.20
N THR A 203 -20.61 -29.87 -2.31
CA THR A 203 -19.67 -28.92 -1.71
C THR A 203 -19.57 -29.14 -0.19
N PRO A 204 -18.36 -29.16 0.41
CA PRO A 204 -18.21 -29.28 1.85
C PRO A 204 -19.03 -28.26 2.63
N ALA A 205 -19.75 -28.72 3.66
CA ALA A 205 -20.48 -27.86 4.59
C ALA A 205 -19.53 -27.10 5.55
N GLY A 206 -18.32 -27.62 5.73
CA GLY A 206 -17.24 -27.01 6.49
C GLY A 206 -16.00 -27.91 6.52
N VAL A 207 -14.86 -27.36 6.93
CA VAL A 207 -13.58 -28.08 7.06
C VAL A 207 -13.15 -28.05 8.52
N LEU A 208 -12.70 -29.19 9.04
CA LEU A 208 -12.07 -29.30 10.36
C LEU A 208 -10.57 -29.51 10.17
N SER A 209 -9.77 -28.64 10.79
CA SER A 209 -8.31 -28.72 10.76
C SER A 209 -7.78 -29.19 12.11
N LEU A 210 -7.10 -30.34 12.12
CA LEU A 210 -6.31 -30.83 13.26
C LEU A 210 -4.81 -30.56 13.03
N LEU A 211 -4.48 -29.65 12.11
CA LEU A 211 -3.09 -29.38 11.71
C LEU A 211 -2.22 -28.88 12.86
N ALA A 212 -2.82 -28.22 13.85
CA ALA A 212 -2.13 -27.75 15.04
C ALA A 212 -1.44 -28.88 15.84
N LEU A 213 -1.83 -30.15 15.67
CA LEU A 213 -1.16 -31.28 16.33
C LEU A 213 0.30 -31.44 15.90
N ASP A 214 0.68 -30.95 14.72
CA ASP A 214 2.08 -30.99 14.27
C ASP A 214 2.90 -29.81 14.82
N GLU A 215 3.39 -29.99 16.04
CA GLU A 215 4.24 -29.03 16.75
C GLU A 215 5.73 -29.08 16.32
N ARG A 216 6.09 -29.97 15.39
CA ARG A 216 7.49 -30.08 14.95
C ARG A 216 7.92 -28.79 14.25
N PRO A 217 9.17 -28.33 14.48
CA PRO A 217 9.72 -27.19 13.74
C PRO A 217 9.68 -27.43 12.22
N HIS A 218 9.41 -26.39 11.44
CA HIS A 218 9.58 -26.42 10.00
C HIS A 218 11.08 -26.59 9.66
N PRO A 219 11.45 -27.43 8.67
CA PRO A 219 12.85 -27.72 8.35
C PRO A 219 13.70 -26.47 8.07
N ASP A 220 13.15 -25.53 7.30
CA ASP A 220 13.85 -24.30 6.89
C ASP A 220 13.58 -23.10 7.81
N HIS A 221 12.55 -23.19 8.65
CA HIS A 221 12.03 -22.08 9.48
C HIS A 221 11.74 -22.58 10.90
N PRO A 222 12.78 -22.83 11.70
CA PRO A 222 12.66 -23.59 12.94
C PRO A 222 11.79 -22.93 14.03
N ALA A 223 11.50 -21.62 13.94
CA ALA A 223 10.56 -20.96 14.85
C ALA A 223 9.09 -21.18 14.47
N VAL A 224 8.82 -21.67 13.25
CA VAL A 224 7.46 -21.90 12.73
C VAL A 224 7.11 -23.39 12.87
N PRO A 225 6.07 -23.76 13.62
CA PRO A 225 5.58 -25.14 13.65
C PRO A 225 5.01 -25.55 12.28
N ARG A 226 5.27 -26.79 11.84
CA ARG A 226 4.74 -27.33 10.58
C ARG A 226 3.21 -27.21 10.50
N GLY A 227 2.51 -27.46 11.61
CA GLY A 227 1.07 -27.31 11.70
C GLY A 227 0.56 -25.90 11.45
N LEU A 228 1.30 -24.88 11.92
CA LEU A 228 0.96 -23.47 11.68
C LEU A 228 1.21 -23.07 10.22
N ALA A 229 2.34 -23.51 9.64
CA ALA A 229 2.64 -23.28 8.23
C ALA A 229 1.57 -23.88 7.32
N ALA A 230 1.17 -25.13 7.57
CA ALA A 230 0.10 -25.80 6.83
C ALA A 230 -1.26 -25.13 7.03
N ALA A 231 -1.57 -24.65 8.25
CA ALA A 231 -2.78 -23.88 8.50
C ALA A 231 -2.83 -22.57 7.69
N LYS A 232 -1.69 -21.89 7.51
CA LYS A 232 -1.58 -20.71 6.64
C LYS A 232 -1.87 -21.04 5.18
N THR A 233 -1.27 -22.11 4.66
CA THR A 233 -1.53 -22.56 3.27
C THR A 233 -3.00 -22.95 3.09
N LEU A 234 -3.60 -23.64 4.07
CA LEU A 234 -5.01 -24.00 4.06
C LEU A 234 -5.94 -22.78 4.02
N THR A 235 -5.66 -21.73 4.81
CA THR A 235 -6.48 -20.52 4.78
C THR A 235 -6.47 -19.86 3.41
N HIS A 236 -5.32 -19.85 2.72
CA HIS A 236 -5.21 -19.33 1.36
C HIS A 236 -5.99 -20.22 0.37
N ALA A 237 -5.90 -21.54 0.50
CA ALA A 237 -6.60 -22.49 -0.38
C ALA A 237 -8.14 -22.39 -0.29
N LEU A 238 -8.66 -21.86 0.82
CA LEU A 238 -10.08 -21.67 1.08
C LEU A 238 -10.61 -20.27 0.69
N THR A 239 -9.73 -19.32 0.35
CA THR A 239 -10.12 -17.97 -0.06
C THR A 239 -11.04 -18.02 -1.28
N GLY A 240 -12.20 -17.34 -1.20
CA GLY A 240 -13.19 -17.29 -2.28
C GLY A 240 -14.07 -18.53 -2.45
N THR A 241 -13.86 -19.61 -1.66
CA THR A 241 -14.67 -20.84 -1.75
C THR A 241 -16.00 -20.77 -0.99
N GLY A 242 -16.11 -19.87 0.00
CA GLY A 242 -17.27 -19.78 0.91
C GLY A 242 -17.37 -20.90 1.95
N ILE A 243 -16.39 -21.81 2.01
CA ILE A 243 -16.37 -22.95 2.96
C ILE A 243 -15.80 -22.51 4.30
N ARG A 244 -16.47 -22.86 5.41
CA ARG A 244 -16.03 -22.48 6.76
C ARG A 244 -14.96 -23.40 7.35
N LEU A 245 -13.91 -22.82 7.92
CA LEU A 245 -12.79 -23.52 8.56
C LEU A 245 -12.88 -23.47 10.09
N TRP A 246 -12.84 -24.63 10.73
CA TRP A 246 -12.72 -24.81 12.18
C TRP A 246 -11.38 -25.42 12.54
N ALA A 247 -10.61 -24.76 13.39
CA ALA A 247 -9.30 -25.25 13.84
C ALA A 247 -9.41 -25.87 15.24
N LEU A 248 -9.00 -27.14 15.35
CA LEU A 248 -9.02 -27.92 16.58
C LEU A 248 -7.62 -28.01 17.17
N THR A 249 -7.56 -27.87 18.49
CA THR A 249 -6.32 -27.94 19.27
C THR A 249 -6.49 -28.88 20.47
N ARG A 250 -5.36 -29.35 21.02
CA ARG A 250 -5.28 -30.29 22.14
C ARG A 250 -4.50 -29.68 23.30
N GLY A 251 -5.21 -29.19 24.31
CA GLY A 251 -4.62 -28.63 25.53
C GLY A 251 -3.82 -27.35 25.31
N ALA A 252 -4.24 -26.54 24.33
CA ALA A 252 -3.65 -25.26 23.94
C ALA A 252 -4.09 -24.09 24.81
N VAL A 253 -5.21 -24.24 25.54
CA VAL A 253 -5.75 -23.22 26.44
C VAL A 253 -6.11 -23.85 27.79
N SER A 254 -6.25 -23.01 28.81
CA SER A 254 -6.71 -23.40 30.14
C SER A 254 -7.99 -22.65 30.50
N VAL A 255 -9.02 -23.37 30.96
CA VAL A 255 -10.29 -22.74 31.40
C VAL A 255 -10.26 -22.26 32.85
N ASP A 256 -9.47 -22.92 33.71
CA ASP A 256 -9.27 -22.56 35.12
C ASP A 256 -7.96 -23.18 35.67
N SER A 257 -7.62 -22.88 36.92
CA SER A 257 -6.38 -23.35 37.54
C SER A 257 -6.26 -24.88 37.74
N ARG A 258 -7.33 -25.65 37.53
CA ARG A 258 -7.33 -27.12 37.58
C ARG A 258 -7.17 -27.73 36.18
N ASP A 259 -7.37 -26.94 35.13
CA ASP A 259 -7.19 -27.33 33.73
C ASP A 259 -5.76 -27.03 33.28
N LEU A 260 -4.93 -28.07 33.17
CA LEU A 260 -3.52 -27.92 32.83
C LEU A 260 -3.33 -27.71 31.33
N LEU A 261 -2.72 -26.58 30.97
CA LEU A 261 -2.25 -26.33 29.61
C LEU A 261 -1.05 -27.24 29.31
N THR A 262 -1.18 -28.09 28.29
CA THR A 262 -0.19 -29.12 27.95
C THR A 262 0.60 -28.81 26.68
N SER A 263 0.02 -28.01 25.77
CA SER A 263 0.56 -27.80 24.42
C SER A 263 0.63 -26.30 24.08
N PRO A 264 1.56 -25.52 24.66
CA PRO A 264 1.65 -24.08 24.41
C PRO A 264 1.93 -23.73 22.95
N VAL A 265 2.60 -24.61 22.18
CA VAL A 265 2.86 -24.42 20.75
C VAL A 265 1.56 -24.28 19.96
N GLN A 266 0.52 -25.04 20.31
CA GLN A 266 -0.78 -24.98 19.62
C GLN A 266 -1.55 -23.68 19.90
N ALA A 267 -1.18 -22.91 20.93
CA ALA A 267 -1.75 -21.58 21.15
C ALA A 267 -1.39 -20.60 20.03
N GLN A 268 -0.35 -20.89 19.23
CA GLN A 268 -0.02 -20.10 18.05
C GLN A 268 -1.17 -20.14 17.02
N THR A 269 -1.81 -21.30 16.82
CA THR A 269 -3.01 -21.43 15.96
C THR A 269 -4.16 -20.58 16.47
N TRP A 270 -4.30 -20.41 17.79
CA TRP A 270 -5.31 -19.54 18.39
C TRP A 270 -5.05 -18.07 18.06
N GLY A 271 -3.80 -17.61 18.16
CA GLY A 271 -3.42 -16.25 17.77
C GLY A 271 -3.62 -16.00 16.28
N PHE A 272 -3.12 -16.92 15.45
CA PHE A 272 -3.29 -16.90 13.99
C PHE A 272 -4.77 -16.85 13.59
N GLY A 273 -5.59 -17.76 14.11
CA GLY A 273 -7.00 -17.84 13.78
C GLY A 273 -7.82 -16.60 14.13
N ARG A 274 -7.45 -15.92 15.24
CA ARG A 274 -8.07 -14.63 15.60
C ARG A 274 -7.74 -13.53 14.60
N ALA A 275 -6.56 -13.52 13.99
CA ALA A 275 -6.22 -12.58 12.92
C ALA A 275 -6.92 -12.94 11.60
N VAL A 276 -6.93 -14.25 11.25
CA VAL A 276 -7.64 -14.75 10.05
C VAL A 276 -9.12 -14.39 10.06
N ALA A 277 -9.76 -14.43 11.23
CA ALA A 277 -11.14 -14.01 11.42
C ALA A 277 -11.44 -12.58 10.93
N PHE A 278 -10.47 -11.66 10.96
CA PHE A 278 -10.64 -10.29 10.46
C PHE A 278 -10.44 -10.19 8.95
N GLU A 279 -9.51 -10.98 8.40
CA GLU A 279 -9.15 -10.91 6.98
C GLU A 279 -10.09 -11.75 6.10
N LEU A 280 -10.56 -12.89 6.60
CA LEU A 280 -11.42 -13.85 5.90
C LEU A 280 -12.67 -14.21 6.75
N PRO A 281 -13.55 -13.23 7.05
CA PRO A 281 -14.68 -13.42 7.98
C PRO A 281 -15.70 -14.47 7.53
N ASP A 282 -15.88 -14.64 6.21
CA ASP A 282 -16.82 -15.63 5.65
C ASP A 282 -16.27 -17.05 5.66
N THR A 283 -14.94 -17.19 5.62
CA THR A 283 -14.22 -18.47 5.61
C THR A 283 -13.92 -18.95 7.03
N TRP A 284 -13.78 -18.06 8.02
CA TRP A 284 -13.41 -18.48 9.37
C TRP A 284 -14.61 -18.96 10.19
N GLY A 285 -14.60 -20.25 10.57
CA GLY A 285 -15.61 -20.88 11.42
C GLY A 285 -15.35 -20.67 12.91
N GLY A 286 -14.14 -21.01 13.38
CA GLY A 286 -13.76 -20.81 14.79
C GLY A 286 -12.62 -21.71 15.30
N LEU A 287 -12.34 -21.59 16.59
CA LEU A 287 -11.31 -22.30 17.36
C LEU A 287 -11.96 -23.17 18.42
N VAL A 288 -11.56 -24.44 18.50
CA VAL A 288 -11.98 -25.36 19.56
C VAL A 288 -10.77 -26.04 20.20
N ASP A 289 -10.67 -25.96 21.51
CA ASP A 289 -9.67 -26.71 22.27
C ASP A 289 -10.32 -27.88 23.02
N LEU A 290 -9.70 -29.04 22.86
CA LEU A 290 -10.08 -30.30 23.48
C LEU A 290 -9.01 -30.70 24.52
N PRO A 291 -9.38 -31.43 25.58
CA PRO A 291 -8.41 -31.81 26.59
C PRO A 291 -7.49 -32.93 26.06
N ALA A 292 -6.28 -33.03 26.63
CA ALA A 292 -5.36 -34.12 26.31
C ALA A 292 -5.95 -35.51 26.59
N THR A 293 -6.85 -35.59 27.57
CA THR A 293 -7.67 -36.77 27.89
C THR A 293 -9.13 -36.34 28.05
N PHE A 294 -10.05 -37.00 27.34
CA PHE A 294 -11.48 -36.72 27.42
C PHE A 294 -12.27 -37.97 27.82
N ASP A 295 -13.47 -37.75 28.36
CA ASP A 295 -14.51 -38.76 28.39
C ASP A 295 -15.36 -38.69 27.10
N PRO A 296 -16.07 -39.75 26.72
CA PRO A 296 -16.93 -39.73 25.53
C PRO A 296 -17.99 -38.62 25.55
N ARG A 297 -18.40 -38.17 26.75
CA ARG A 297 -19.40 -37.11 26.94
C ARG A 297 -18.88 -35.73 26.56
N ALA A 298 -17.57 -35.48 26.66
CA ALA A 298 -16.94 -34.24 26.23
C ALA A 298 -16.99 -34.11 24.70
N LEU A 299 -16.56 -35.14 23.97
CA LEU A 299 -16.54 -35.13 22.50
C LEU A 299 -17.95 -35.09 21.89
N ASP A 300 -18.92 -35.70 22.56
CA ASP A 300 -20.34 -35.68 22.21
C ASP A 300 -20.94 -34.27 22.04
N ARG A 301 -20.29 -33.23 22.58
CA ARG A 301 -20.74 -31.83 22.50
C ARG A 301 -20.19 -31.11 21.27
N LEU A 302 -19.09 -31.58 20.70
CA LEU A 302 -18.33 -30.90 19.64
C LEU A 302 -19.17 -30.62 18.37
N PRO A 303 -19.90 -31.59 17.79
CA PRO A 303 -20.69 -31.39 16.58
C PRO A 303 -21.64 -30.18 16.61
N GLY A 304 -22.41 -30.01 17.69
CA GLY A 304 -23.39 -28.93 17.79
C GLY A 304 -22.78 -27.57 18.15
N LEU A 305 -21.47 -27.51 18.39
CA LEU A 305 -20.76 -26.24 18.58
C LEU A 305 -20.32 -25.62 17.24
N LEU A 306 -20.14 -26.44 16.19
CA LEU A 306 -19.63 -26.01 14.88
C LEU A 306 -20.58 -25.08 14.10
N THR A 307 -21.82 -24.96 14.55
CA THR A 307 -22.86 -24.09 13.97
C THR A 307 -23.35 -23.02 14.97
N GLY A 308 -22.73 -22.93 16.15
CA GLY A 308 -23.12 -22.00 17.19
C GLY A 308 -22.68 -20.56 16.90
N PRO A 309 -23.19 -19.57 17.65
CA PRO A 309 -22.76 -18.17 17.54
C PRO A 309 -21.38 -17.91 18.16
N GLU A 310 -20.79 -18.89 18.83
CA GLU A 310 -19.50 -18.81 19.50
C GLU A 310 -18.39 -19.34 18.59
N ASP A 311 -17.24 -18.67 18.57
CA ASP A 311 -16.12 -19.00 17.67
C ASP A 311 -14.80 -19.28 18.41
N GLN A 312 -14.79 -19.20 19.74
CA GLN A 312 -13.62 -19.43 20.61
C GLN A 312 -14.04 -20.28 21.81
N LEU A 313 -13.83 -21.60 21.68
CA LEU A 313 -14.45 -22.61 22.53
C LEU A 313 -13.42 -23.55 23.18
N ALA A 314 -13.68 -23.94 24.41
CA ALA A 314 -12.96 -25.02 25.09
C ALA A 314 -13.96 -26.06 25.58
N VAL A 315 -13.73 -27.32 25.23
CA VAL A 315 -14.57 -28.44 25.68
C VAL A 315 -13.79 -29.20 26.74
N ARG A 316 -14.43 -29.47 27.89
CA ARG A 316 -13.88 -30.24 29.01
C ARG A 316 -14.92 -31.24 29.52
N ALA A 317 -14.49 -32.16 30.39
CA ALA A 317 -15.42 -33.09 31.04
C ALA A 317 -16.53 -32.35 31.82
N SER A 318 -16.20 -31.21 32.42
CA SER A 318 -17.13 -30.35 33.17
C SER A 318 -18.15 -29.60 32.30
N GLY A 319 -17.92 -29.46 30.98
CA GLY A 319 -18.81 -28.75 30.08
C GLY A 319 -18.08 -28.08 28.91
N SER A 320 -18.83 -27.31 28.14
CA SER A 320 -18.30 -26.44 27.07
C SER A 320 -18.22 -25.01 27.58
N TYR A 321 -17.14 -24.31 27.25
CA TYR A 321 -16.83 -22.97 27.72
C TYR A 321 -16.55 -22.06 26.53
N ALA A 322 -16.98 -20.82 26.61
CA ALA A 322 -16.66 -19.79 25.62
C ALA A 322 -15.73 -18.74 26.21
N ARG A 323 -14.81 -18.26 25.39
CA ARG A 323 -13.81 -17.27 25.78
C ARG A 323 -14.42 -15.87 25.86
N ARG A 324 -14.13 -15.12 26.91
CA ARG A 324 -14.65 -13.77 27.18
C ARG A 324 -13.59 -12.84 27.74
N LEU A 325 -13.69 -11.55 27.43
CA LEU A 325 -12.90 -10.50 28.03
C LEU A 325 -13.69 -9.83 29.17
N ALA A 326 -13.06 -9.64 30.32
CA ALA A 326 -13.64 -8.96 31.47
C ALA A 326 -12.66 -7.95 32.08
N ARG A 327 -13.19 -6.95 32.80
CA ARG A 327 -12.36 -6.01 33.58
C ARG A 327 -11.63 -6.72 34.72
N MET A 328 -10.43 -6.25 35.04
CA MET A 328 -9.60 -6.74 36.15
C MET A 328 -9.08 -5.56 36.98
N PRO A 329 -9.94 -4.92 37.80
CA PRO A 329 -9.53 -3.79 38.63
C PRO A 329 -8.45 -4.19 39.65
N LEU A 330 -7.66 -3.23 40.10
CA LEU A 330 -6.67 -3.41 41.15
C LEU A 330 -7.34 -3.84 42.47
N PRO A 331 -6.70 -4.72 43.25
CA PRO A 331 -7.12 -5.01 44.61
C PRO A 331 -7.27 -3.73 45.45
N GLU A 332 -8.18 -3.72 46.42
CA GLU A 332 -8.25 -2.64 47.42
C GLU A 332 -6.91 -2.55 48.18
N PRO A 333 -6.32 -1.35 48.29
CA PRO A 333 -5.01 -1.22 48.91
C PRO A 333 -5.13 -1.43 50.42
N ALA A 334 -4.13 -2.05 51.02
CA ALA A 334 -3.97 -1.99 52.48
C ALA A 334 -3.66 -0.53 52.89
N ASP A 335 -4.25 -0.05 53.98
CA ASP A 335 -4.18 1.36 54.41
C ASP A 335 -2.77 1.95 54.29
N GLY A 336 -2.62 2.97 53.43
CA GLY A 336 -1.40 3.75 53.27
C GLY A 336 -0.34 3.22 52.29
N THR A 337 -0.56 2.08 51.62
CA THR A 337 0.41 1.50 50.66
C THR A 337 0.29 2.06 49.24
N ASP A 338 1.36 1.97 48.45
CA ASP A 338 1.35 2.32 47.02
C ASP A 338 0.45 1.33 46.27
N PRO A 339 -0.58 1.78 45.54
CA PRO A 339 -1.50 0.91 44.81
C PRO A 339 -0.83 0.04 43.73
N THR A 340 0.41 0.35 43.34
CA THR A 340 1.17 -0.38 42.33
C THR A 340 2.17 -1.37 42.92
N GLY A 341 2.36 -1.39 44.24
CA GLY A 341 3.36 -2.23 44.89
C GLY A 341 4.81 -1.79 44.64
N THR A 342 5.77 -2.61 45.07
CA THR A 342 7.20 -2.42 44.83
C THR A 342 7.78 -3.63 44.11
N TRP A 343 8.85 -3.44 43.34
CA TRP A 343 9.51 -4.54 42.63
C TRP A 343 10.15 -5.60 43.57
N GLY A 344 10.37 -5.24 44.84
CA GLY A 344 11.17 -6.02 45.78
C GLY A 344 12.68 -5.91 45.53
N PRO A 345 13.53 -6.37 46.46
CA PRO A 345 14.98 -6.42 46.25
C PRO A 345 15.34 -7.51 45.24
N HIS A 346 16.23 -7.20 44.29
CA HIS A 346 16.75 -8.14 43.30
C HIS A 346 18.27 -8.07 43.22
N ASP A 347 18.92 -9.24 43.09
CA ASP A 347 20.36 -9.32 42.85
C ASP A 347 20.65 -9.05 41.37
N THR A 348 20.45 -10.03 40.48
CA THR A 348 20.55 -9.85 39.03
C THR A 348 19.19 -9.99 38.34
N VAL A 349 18.83 -9.01 37.50
CA VAL A 349 17.68 -9.10 36.58
C VAL A 349 18.16 -9.11 35.13
N LEU A 350 17.79 -10.16 34.39
CA LEU A 350 18.02 -10.27 32.94
C LEU A 350 16.87 -9.61 32.17
N ILE A 351 17.17 -8.62 31.34
CA ILE A 351 16.20 -7.93 30.49
C ILE A 351 16.55 -8.15 29.02
N THR A 352 15.77 -8.99 28.35
CA THR A 352 15.98 -9.29 26.93
C THR A 352 15.27 -8.27 26.06
N GLY A 353 15.92 -7.77 25.01
CA GLY A 353 15.47 -6.54 24.37
C GLY A 353 15.65 -5.33 25.28
N GLY A 354 16.55 -5.43 26.28
CA GLY A 354 16.78 -4.41 27.30
C GLY A 354 17.35 -3.10 26.76
N THR A 355 17.91 -3.12 25.55
CA THR A 355 18.36 -1.94 24.83
C THR A 355 17.26 -1.33 23.94
N GLY A 356 16.10 -2.00 23.82
CA GLY A 356 14.94 -1.48 23.12
C GLY A 356 14.10 -0.56 24.00
N ALA A 357 13.19 0.19 23.39
CA ALA A 357 12.47 1.27 24.07
C ALA A 357 11.68 0.80 25.32
N LEU A 358 10.94 -0.31 25.20
CA LEU A 358 10.18 -0.88 26.33
C LEU A 358 11.10 -1.44 27.42
N GLY A 359 12.15 -2.18 27.03
CA GLY A 359 13.12 -2.75 27.95
C GLY A 359 13.88 -1.70 28.75
N ALA A 360 14.21 -0.56 28.13
CA ALA A 360 14.89 0.56 28.77
C ALA A 360 14.04 1.20 29.90
N HIS A 361 12.74 1.41 29.67
CA HIS A 361 11.83 1.94 30.70
C HIS A 361 11.73 1.02 31.92
N VAL A 362 11.64 -0.30 31.70
CA VAL A 362 11.64 -1.28 32.79
C VAL A 362 12.99 -1.30 33.52
N ALA A 363 14.11 -1.23 32.78
CA ALA A 363 15.45 -1.17 33.38
C ALA A 363 15.61 0.03 34.32
N ARG A 364 15.16 1.23 33.90
CA ARG A 364 15.19 2.45 34.73
C ARG A 364 14.34 2.28 35.98
N SER A 365 13.15 1.69 35.86
CA SER A 365 12.27 1.43 37.00
C SER A 365 12.86 0.46 38.02
N LEU A 366 13.54 -0.60 37.55
CA LEU A 366 14.22 -1.56 38.41
C LEU A 366 15.47 -0.98 39.08
N ALA A 367 16.26 -0.18 38.37
CA ALA A 367 17.41 0.52 38.93
C ALA A 367 16.99 1.53 40.01
N ALA A 368 15.94 2.32 39.75
CA ALA A 368 15.37 3.24 40.74
C ALA A 368 14.80 2.52 41.98
N ALA A 369 14.37 1.27 41.84
CA ALA A 369 13.93 0.42 42.95
C ALA A 369 15.07 -0.32 43.67
N GLY A 370 16.32 -0.13 43.25
CA GLY A 370 17.51 -0.66 43.93
C GLY A 370 17.94 -2.06 43.49
N ALA A 371 17.66 -2.47 42.25
CA ALA A 371 18.25 -3.68 41.68
C ALA A 371 19.79 -3.60 41.71
N ARG A 372 20.47 -4.64 42.18
CA ARG A 372 21.95 -4.59 42.35
C ARG A 372 22.68 -4.74 41.02
N HIS A 373 22.11 -5.50 40.09
CA HIS A 373 22.69 -5.79 38.78
C HIS A 373 21.61 -5.96 37.70
N LEU A 374 21.77 -5.27 36.58
CA LEU A 374 20.92 -5.39 35.39
C LEU A 374 21.75 -5.93 34.22
N VAL A 375 21.27 -7.00 33.59
CA VAL A 375 21.87 -7.60 32.39
C VAL A 375 20.95 -7.29 31.21
N LEU A 376 21.38 -6.40 30.33
CA LEU A 376 20.64 -5.98 29.15
C LEU A 376 21.14 -6.76 27.93
N THR A 377 20.26 -7.52 27.27
CA THR A 377 20.65 -8.26 26.06
C THR A 377 19.98 -7.71 24.81
N SER A 378 20.74 -7.72 23.72
CA SER A 378 20.26 -7.51 22.36
C SER A 378 21.24 -8.15 21.38
N ARG A 379 20.85 -8.31 20.10
CA ARG A 379 21.73 -8.79 19.02
C ARG A 379 22.85 -7.82 18.61
N ARG A 380 22.79 -6.58 19.12
CA ARG A 380 23.80 -5.54 18.86
C ARG A 380 24.66 -5.28 20.09
N GLY A 381 24.30 -5.87 21.24
CA GLY A 381 25.00 -5.68 22.50
C GLY A 381 25.32 -4.19 22.81
N PRO A 382 26.57 -3.88 23.20
CA PRO A 382 27.02 -2.51 23.46
C PRO A 382 26.92 -1.53 22.27
N ASP A 383 26.86 -2.05 21.04
CA ASP A 383 26.80 -1.24 19.81
C ASP A 383 25.37 -0.78 19.46
N ALA A 384 24.36 -1.15 20.27
CA ALA A 384 23.01 -0.66 20.07
C ALA A 384 22.90 0.87 20.34
N PRO A 385 22.16 1.63 19.49
CA PRO A 385 22.00 3.07 19.67
C PRO A 385 21.43 3.44 21.04
N GLY A 386 21.97 4.49 21.68
CA GLY A 386 21.50 5.00 22.97
C GLY A 386 21.88 4.17 24.20
N VAL A 387 22.56 3.03 24.03
CA VAL A 387 22.95 2.15 25.14
C VAL A 387 23.98 2.78 26.09
N ALA A 388 24.89 3.60 25.58
CA ALA A 388 25.87 4.30 26.41
C ALA A 388 25.19 5.22 27.43
N ASP A 389 24.23 6.03 26.98
CA ASP A 389 23.46 6.92 27.82
C ASP A 389 22.57 6.16 28.80
N LEU A 390 21.90 5.09 28.35
CA LEU A 390 21.11 4.21 29.21
C LEU A 390 21.99 3.57 30.30
N THR A 391 23.19 3.10 29.95
CA THR A 391 24.12 2.48 30.91
C THR A 391 24.60 3.50 31.94
N ALA A 392 24.90 4.72 31.52
CA ALA A 392 25.30 5.80 32.43
C ALA A 392 24.17 6.17 33.41
N ASP A 393 22.93 6.29 32.91
CA ASP A 393 21.74 6.58 33.72
C ASP A 393 21.47 5.49 34.77
N LEU A 394 21.46 4.22 34.35
CA LEU A 394 21.27 3.08 35.26
C LEU A 394 22.40 2.98 36.30
N THR A 395 23.65 3.28 35.91
CA THR A 395 24.79 3.28 36.84
C THR A 395 24.70 4.44 37.86
N ALA A 396 24.13 5.58 37.48
CA ALA A 396 23.90 6.71 38.38
C ALA A 396 22.93 6.36 39.53
N HIS A 397 22.05 5.38 39.34
CA HIS A 397 21.21 4.80 40.39
C HIS A 397 21.94 3.78 41.29
N GLY A 398 23.26 3.60 41.13
CA GLY A 398 24.06 2.66 41.93
C GLY A 398 23.91 1.20 41.51
N THR A 399 23.32 0.94 40.34
CA THR A 399 23.10 -0.40 39.79
C THR A 399 24.30 -0.82 38.93
N ARG A 400 24.80 -2.05 39.09
CA ARG A 400 25.77 -2.63 38.13
C ARG A 400 25.05 -2.92 36.82
N VAL A 401 25.63 -2.59 35.68
CA VAL A 401 25.03 -2.85 34.36
C VAL A 401 25.97 -3.72 33.52
N THR A 402 25.44 -4.80 32.96
CA THR A 402 26.13 -5.61 31.94
C THR A 402 25.30 -5.56 30.66
N VAL A 403 25.91 -5.12 29.57
CA VAL A 403 25.29 -5.18 28.24
C VAL A 403 25.95 -6.32 27.48
N ALA A 404 25.15 -7.29 27.04
CA ALA A 404 25.63 -8.46 26.33
C ALA A 404 25.05 -8.56 24.92
N ASP A 405 25.91 -8.85 23.95
CA ASP A 405 25.49 -9.32 22.64
C ASP A 405 25.05 -10.78 22.77
N CYS A 406 23.74 -11.01 22.78
CA CYS A 406 23.15 -12.33 22.97
C CYS A 406 21.80 -12.38 22.26
N ASP A 407 21.70 -13.26 21.25
CA ASP A 407 20.41 -13.65 20.69
C ASP A 407 19.75 -14.66 21.63
N VAL A 408 18.59 -14.31 22.18
CA VAL A 408 17.85 -15.18 23.11
C VAL A 408 17.20 -16.37 22.40
N ALA A 409 17.03 -16.29 21.08
CA ALA A 409 16.61 -17.42 20.27
C ALA A 409 17.76 -18.42 20.00
N ASP A 410 19.01 -18.11 20.39
CA ASP A 410 20.13 -19.05 20.41
C ASP A 410 20.32 -19.59 21.84
N ARG A 411 19.96 -20.87 22.03
CA ARG A 411 20.00 -21.53 23.33
C ARG A 411 21.41 -21.54 23.95
N ASP A 412 22.44 -21.73 23.13
CA ASP A 412 23.81 -21.89 23.61
C ASP A 412 24.42 -20.53 23.97
N GLN A 413 24.09 -19.46 23.24
CA GLN A 413 24.44 -18.09 23.62
C GLN A 413 23.83 -17.71 24.96
N LEU A 414 22.53 -17.98 25.14
CA LEU A 414 21.83 -17.67 26.38
C LEU A 414 22.39 -18.48 27.57
N ALA A 415 22.69 -19.77 27.38
CA ALA A 415 23.30 -20.59 28.41
C ALA A 415 24.67 -20.03 28.86
N ARG A 416 25.54 -19.67 27.90
CA ARG A 416 26.84 -19.06 28.21
C ARG A 416 26.71 -17.73 28.95
N LEU A 417 25.72 -16.91 28.59
CA LEU A 417 25.46 -15.65 29.29
C LEU A 417 25.04 -15.92 30.74
N LEU A 418 24.13 -16.87 30.98
CA LEU A 418 23.67 -17.24 32.32
C LEU A 418 24.80 -17.82 33.18
N GLU A 419 25.69 -18.62 32.60
CA GLU A 419 26.89 -19.16 33.28
C GLU A 419 27.92 -18.07 33.64
N SER A 420 27.93 -16.96 32.90
CA SER A 420 28.86 -15.84 33.14
C SER A 420 28.46 -14.91 34.28
N LEU A 421 27.27 -15.09 34.86
CA LEU A 421 26.76 -14.23 35.92
C LEU A 421 27.59 -14.36 37.22
N PRO A 422 27.86 -13.24 37.94
CA PRO A 422 28.65 -13.30 39.18
C PRO A 422 27.98 -14.16 40.26
N ALA A 423 28.75 -15.04 40.90
CA ALA A 423 28.23 -15.95 41.94
C ALA A 423 27.70 -15.21 43.19
N ASP A 424 28.14 -13.98 43.44
CA ASP A 424 27.68 -13.10 44.53
C ASP A 424 26.41 -12.30 44.19
N LEU A 425 25.96 -12.36 42.94
CA LEU A 425 24.77 -11.69 42.41
C LEU A 425 23.95 -12.68 41.55
N PRO A 426 23.30 -13.69 42.15
CA PRO A 426 22.54 -14.69 41.41
C PRO A 426 21.39 -14.06 40.62
N LEU A 427 20.95 -14.76 39.56
CA LEU A 427 19.76 -14.37 38.80
C LEU A 427 18.50 -14.54 39.67
N THR A 428 17.80 -13.44 39.94
CA THR A 428 16.54 -13.42 40.72
C THR A 428 15.35 -12.95 39.90
N GLY A 429 15.58 -12.32 38.74
CA GLY A 429 14.52 -11.82 37.88
C GLY A 429 14.80 -11.96 36.38
N VAL A 430 13.74 -12.15 35.59
CA VAL A 430 13.79 -12.14 34.12
C VAL A 430 12.68 -11.23 33.58
N VAL A 431 12.99 -10.42 32.58
CA VAL A 431 12.04 -9.61 31.80
C VAL A 431 12.29 -9.87 30.32
N HIS A 432 11.34 -10.52 29.66
CA HIS A 432 11.41 -10.81 28.23
C HIS A 432 10.63 -9.76 27.44
N ALA A 433 11.34 -8.74 26.96
CA ALA A 433 10.80 -7.65 26.12
C ALA A 433 11.30 -7.70 24.66
N ALA A 434 11.92 -8.81 24.23
CA ALA A 434 12.40 -8.96 22.87
C ALA A 434 11.24 -9.22 21.90
N GLY A 435 11.24 -8.54 20.76
CA GLY A 435 10.24 -8.69 19.72
C GLY A 435 10.61 -7.92 18.46
N VAL A 436 10.01 -8.32 17.34
CA VAL A 436 10.08 -7.66 16.03
C VAL A 436 8.67 -7.66 15.46
N LEU A 437 8.33 -6.61 14.71
CA LEU A 437 7.09 -6.54 13.92
C LEU A 437 7.43 -6.72 12.45
N ASP A 438 6.56 -7.44 11.75
CA ASP A 438 6.61 -7.60 10.30
C ASP A 438 5.19 -7.86 9.80
N ASP A 439 4.40 -6.78 9.76
CA ASP A 439 2.96 -6.83 9.49
C ASP A 439 2.68 -7.01 7.99
N GLY A 440 1.64 -7.78 7.67
CA GLY A 440 1.19 -8.04 6.31
C GLY A 440 -0.09 -8.87 6.33
N VAL A 441 -0.94 -8.67 5.32
CA VAL A 441 -2.11 -9.54 5.11
C VAL A 441 -1.67 -10.98 4.84
N LEU A 442 -2.54 -11.95 5.10
CA LEU A 442 -2.26 -13.40 5.01
C LEU A 442 -1.54 -13.81 3.72
N ASP A 443 -1.92 -13.21 2.59
CA ASP A 443 -1.32 -13.50 1.27
C ASP A 443 0.16 -13.10 1.22
N ALA A 444 0.51 -11.98 1.86
CA ALA A 444 1.86 -11.43 1.90
C ALA A 444 2.74 -11.99 3.03
N LEU A 445 2.18 -12.79 3.96
CA LEU A 445 2.93 -13.42 5.04
C LEU A 445 3.57 -14.73 4.56
N THR A 446 4.86 -14.67 4.23
CA THR A 446 5.66 -15.85 3.89
C THR A 446 6.16 -16.58 5.14
N PRO A 447 6.60 -17.85 5.03
CA PRO A 447 7.22 -18.56 6.15
C PRO A 447 8.40 -17.83 6.78
N ASP A 448 9.23 -17.13 5.99
CA ASP A 448 10.32 -16.28 6.49
C ASP A 448 9.84 -15.15 7.41
N ARG A 449 8.76 -14.47 7.01
CA ARG A 449 8.14 -13.39 7.80
C ARG A 449 7.47 -13.92 9.07
N PHE A 450 6.98 -15.17 9.04
CA PHE A 450 6.56 -15.86 10.26
C PHE A 450 7.77 -16.17 11.15
N ASP A 451 8.83 -16.78 10.62
CA ASP A 451 10.02 -17.15 11.41
C ASP A 451 10.64 -15.92 12.09
N ALA A 452 10.82 -14.82 11.36
CA ALA A 452 11.42 -13.60 11.88
C ALA A 452 10.67 -13.03 13.11
N VAL A 453 9.33 -13.07 13.09
CA VAL A 453 8.48 -12.56 14.18
C VAL A 453 8.34 -13.58 15.32
N LEU A 454 8.17 -14.86 15.00
CA LEU A 454 8.02 -15.92 16.00
C LEU A 454 9.32 -16.16 16.75
N ARG A 455 10.48 -16.16 16.08
CA ARG A 455 11.78 -16.54 16.64
C ARG A 455 12.14 -15.86 17.98
N PRO A 456 12.18 -14.52 18.10
CA PRO A 456 12.58 -13.88 19.36
C PRO A 456 11.58 -14.12 20.49
N LYS A 457 10.29 -14.26 20.18
CA LYS A 457 9.21 -14.43 21.17
C LYS A 457 9.02 -15.88 21.58
N THR A 458 8.97 -16.81 20.63
CA THR A 458 8.66 -18.23 20.87
C THR A 458 9.88 -19.01 21.34
N LEU A 459 10.92 -19.13 20.50
CA LEU A 459 12.17 -19.81 20.86
C LEU A 459 12.85 -19.12 22.04
N GLY A 460 12.89 -17.77 22.04
CA GLY A 460 13.42 -16.99 23.16
C GLY A 460 12.74 -17.31 24.49
N THR A 461 11.40 -17.33 24.52
CA THR A 461 10.65 -17.70 25.73
C THR A 461 10.87 -19.17 26.11
N ALA A 462 10.96 -20.10 25.14
CA ALA A 462 11.22 -21.51 25.39
C ALA A 462 12.58 -21.71 26.08
N HIS A 463 13.64 -21.09 25.55
CA HIS A 463 14.99 -21.17 26.11
C HIS A 463 15.07 -20.52 27.49
N LEU A 464 14.46 -19.34 27.67
CA LEU A 464 14.39 -18.69 28.99
C LEU A 464 13.65 -19.57 29.99
N HIS A 465 12.53 -20.17 29.61
CA HIS A 465 11.77 -21.06 30.48
C HIS A 465 12.60 -22.27 30.92
N GLU A 466 13.27 -22.93 29.97
CA GLU A 466 14.11 -24.11 30.19
C GLU A 466 15.33 -23.79 31.06
N LEU A 467 16.16 -22.85 30.63
CA LEU A 467 17.48 -22.57 31.24
C LEU A 467 17.36 -21.92 32.62
N THR A 468 16.27 -21.21 32.90
CA THR A 468 16.07 -20.55 34.21
C THR A 468 15.27 -21.38 35.20
N ARG A 469 14.83 -22.59 34.85
CA ARG A 469 13.96 -23.42 35.70
C ARG A 469 14.58 -23.79 37.05
N GLY A 470 15.91 -23.92 37.10
CA GLY A 470 16.66 -24.23 38.32
C GLY A 470 17.07 -23.00 39.16
N HIS A 471 16.77 -21.79 38.69
CA HIS A 471 17.10 -20.55 39.40
C HIS A 471 15.99 -20.16 40.37
N ASP A 472 16.36 -19.58 41.51
CA ASP A 472 15.42 -19.06 42.52
C ASP A 472 14.88 -17.68 42.09
N LEU A 473 14.14 -17.67 40.98
CA LEU A 473 13.53 -16.47 40.46
C LEU A 473 12.35 -16.06 41.33
N SER A 474 12.25 -14.79 41.68
CA SER A 474 11.05 -14.18 42.27
C SER A 474 10.19 -13.46 41.23
N MET A 475 10.75 -13.17 40.05
CA MET A 475 10.10 -12.46 38.95
C MET A 475 10.44 -13.06 37.58
N PHE A 476 9.42 -13.29 36.74
CA PHE A 476 9.60 -13.68 35.34
C PHE A 476 8.51 -13.00 34.50
N VAL A 477 8.86 -11.98 33.74
CA VAL A 477 7.90 -11.14 33.02
C VAL A 477 7.96 -11.43 31.52
N LEU A 478 6.81 -11.63 30.89
CA LEU A 478 6.67 -11.79 29.45
C LEU A 478 5.91 -10.61 28.86
N PHE A 479 6.48 -9.97 27.83
CA PHE A 479 5.81 -8.90 27.08
C PHE A 479 5.07 -9.49 25.88
N SER A 480 3.77 -9.69 26.06
CA SER A 480 2.81 -10.06 25.02
C SER A 480 2.13 -8.81 24.44
N SER A 481 1.14 -8.99 23.59
CA SER A 481 0.37 -7.90 22.96
C SER A 481 -1.12 -8.20 22.98
N ILE A 482 -1.94 -7.15 23.07
CA ILE A 482 -3.40 -7.26 22.93
C ILE A 482 -3.82 -7.90 21.60
N VAL A 483 -3.00 -7.80 20.55
CA VAL A 483 -3.20 -8.48 19.27
C VAL A 483 -3.20 -10.01 19.44
N GLY A 484 -2.41 -10.53 20.36
CA GLY A 484 -2.46 -11.94 20.76
C GLY A 484 -3.80 -12.33 21.41
N VAL A 485 -4.49 -11.39 22.07
CA VAL A 485 -5.74 -11.64 22.81
C VAL A 485 -6.98 -11.47 21.92
N LEU A 486 -7.01 -10.41 21.10
CA LEU A 486 -8.16 -10.00 20.29
C LEU A 486 -8.04 -10.42 18.82
N GLY A 487 -6.82 -10.50 18.29
CA GLY A 487 -6.55 -10.53 16.85
C GLY A 487 -6.49 -9.12 16.25
N ASN A 488 -5.84 -8.99 15.10
CA ASN A 488 -5.87 -7.80 14.26
C ASN A 488 -5.60 -8.21 12.81
N ALA A 489 -6.24 -7.54 11.85
CA ALA A 489 -5.97 -7.75 10.43
C ALA A 489 -4.51 -7.38 10.11
N GLY A 490 -3.84 -8.19 9.30
CA GLY A 490 -2.45 -7.97 8.89
C GLY A 490 -1.40 -8.36 9.94
N GLN A 491 -1.79 -8.97 11.06
CA GLN A 491 -0.86 -9.30 12.16
C GLN A 491 -0.93 -10.78 12.59
N ALA A 492 -1.20 -11.70 11.66
CA ALA A 492 -1.40 -13.12 11.98
C ALA A 492 -0.15 -13.82 12.56
N ASN A 493 1.05 -13.49 12.07
CA ASN A 493 2.33 -13.95 12.63
C ASN A 493 2.57 -13.42 14.04
N TYR A 494 2.34 -12.12 14.27
CA TYR A 494 2.52 -11.49 15.58
C TYR A 494 1.49 -11.95 16.60
N ALA A 495 0.22 -12.12 16.20
CA ALA A 495 -0.83 -12.68 17.04
C ALA A 495 -0.48 -14.11 17.50
N ALA A 496 0.01 -14.95 16.58
CA ALA A 496 0.47 -16.31 16.87
C ALA A 496 1.63 -16.32 17.89
N ALA A 497 2.65 -15.48 17.69
CA ALA A 497 3.79 -15.38 18.58
C ALA A 497 3.38 -14.97 20.02
N ASN A 498 2.49 -13.98 20.15
CA ASN A 498 2.05 -13.49 21.47
C ASN A 498 1.10 -14.47 22.17
N ALA A 499 0.24 -15.17 21.44
CA ALA A 499 -0.60 -16.22 22.03
C ALA A 499 0.21 -17.38 22.63
N TYR A 500 1.39 -17.68 22.06
CA TYR A 500 2.34 -18.63 22.65
C TYR A 500 2.89 -18.13 24.01
N LEU A 501 3.26 -16.85 24.12
CA LEU A 501 3.73 -16.26 25.39
C LEU A 501 2.65 -16.39 26.47
N ASP A 502 1.40 -16.07 26.12
CA ASP A 502 0.26 -16.17 27.04
C ASP A 502 0.09 -17.61 27.53
N ALA A 503 0.20 -18.59 26.63
CA ALA A 503 0.10 -20.02 26.97
C ALA A 503 1.27 -20.53 27.84
N VAL A 504 2.50 -20.10 27.56
CA VAL A 504 3.66 -20.43 28.40
C VAL A 504 3.52 -19.84 29.80
N ALA A 505 2.89 -18.67 29.94
CA ALA A 505 2.62 -18.07 31.24
C ALA A 505 1.67 -18.94 32.08
N GLU A 506 0.58 -19.42 31.50
CA GLU A 506 -0.34 -20.35 32.18
C GLU A 506 0.37 -21.67 32.54
N GLN A 507 1.16 -22.23 31.61
CA GLN A 507 1.92 -23.46 31.86
C GLN A 507 2.96 -23.30 32.98
N ARG A 508 3.71 -22.19 32.98
CA ARG A 508 4.73 -21.90 33.99
C ARG A 508 4.10 -21.65 35.36
N ARG A 509 2.95 -20.98 35.40
CA ARG A 509 2.19 -20.76 36.64
C ARG A 509 1.67 -22.08 37.22
N ALA A 510 1.14 -22.97 36.38
CA ALA A 510 0.67 -24.29 36.80
C ALA A 510 1.80 -25.17 37.39
N ALA A 511 3.05 -24.96 36.93
CA ALA A 511 4.23 -25.59 37.51
C ALA A 511 4.71 -24.96 38.83
N GLY A 512 4.01 -23.96 39.36
CA GLY A 512 4.36 -23.25 40.60
C GLY A 512 5.52 -22.25 40.45
N LEU A 513 5.95 -21.97 39.22
CA LEU A 513 7.04 -21.04 38.94
C LEU A 513 6.50 -19.60 38.79
N PRO A 514 7.25 -18.57 39.19
CA PRO A 514 6.84 -17.19 38.98
C PRO A 514 6.73 -16.85 37.51
N VAL A 515 5.66 -16.13 37.16
CA VAL A 515 5.42 -15.58 35.83
C VAL A 515 4.33 -14.50 35.87
N THR A 516 4.54 -13.45 35.08
CA THR A 516 3.52 -12.44 34.76
C THR A 516 3.65 -12.12 33.27
N CYS A 517 2.64 -12.50 32.49
CA CYS A 517 2.52 -12.09 31.09
C CYS A 517 1.62 -10.86 31.01
N VAL A 518 2.06 -9.83 30.29
CA VAL A 518 1.24 -8.66 30.03
C VAL A 518 0.99 -8.53 28.53
N ALA A 519 -0.27 -8.62 28.13
CA ALA A 519 -0.72 -8.32 26.78
C ALA A 519 -0.91 -6.81 26.64
N TRP A 520 0.08 -6.13 26.06
CA TRP A 520 0.13 -4.68 25.97
C TRP A 520 -0.70 -4.12 24.79
N GLY A 521 -1.43 -3.04 25.05
CA GLY A 521 -1.81 -2.04 24.04
C GLY A 521 -0.65 -1.14 23.62
N PRO A 522 -0.89 -0.16 22.74
CA PRO A 522 0.16 0.75 22.25
C PRO A 522 0.76 1.62 23.38
N TRP A 523 2.06 1.92 23.29
CA TRP A 523 2.77 2.84 24.20
C TRP A 523 3.09 4.15 23.46
N ALA A 524 3.00 5.28 24.16
CA ALA A 524 3.30 6.61 23.62
C ALA A 524 4.81 6.88 23.55
N ASP A 525 5.22 7.73 22.59
CA ASP A 525 6.57 8.30 22.40
C ASP A 525 7.74 7.31 22.26
N THR A 526 7.48 6.01 22.39
CA THR A 526 8.47 4.94 22.46
C THR A 526 7.84 3.58 22.15
N GLY A 527 8.49 2.71 21.37
CA GLY A 527 8.06 1.32 21.14
C GLY A 527 8.10 0.89 19.67
N MET A 528 7.59 -0.32 19.39
CA MET A 528 7.47 -0.84 18.01
C MET A 528 6.28 -0.25 17.24
N ALA A 529 5.40 0.52 17.90
CA ALA A 529 4.18 1.09 17.33
C ALA A 529 4.32 2.56 16.87
N THR A 530 5.53 3.12 16.82
CA THR A 530 5.80 4.56 16.61
C THR A 530 6.06 4.95 15.15
N ALA A 531 5.59 4.19 14.15
CA ALA A 531 5.53 4.77 12.81
C ALA A 531 4.41 5.81 12.82
N ASP A 532 4.69 7.06 12.46
CA ASP A 532 3.75 8.20 12.60
C ASP A 532 2.38 7.96 11.93
N VAL A 533 2.30 7.02 10.97
CA VAL A 533 1.06 6.58 10.30
C VAL A 533 0.19 5.63 11.17
N LEU A 534 0.80 4.88 12.10
CA LEU A 534 0.12 3.93 13.00
C LEU A 534 -0.47 4.63 14.23
N THR A 535 0.20 5.66 14.77
CA THR A 535 -0.26 6.39 15.96
C THR A 535 -1.59 7.13 15.71
N ASP A 536 -1.75 7.72 14.53
CA ASP A 536 -3.02 8.32 14.11
C ASP A 536 -4.09 7.24 13.92
N ARG A 537 -3.84 6.17 13.18
CA ARG A 537 -4.85 5.09 12.98
C ARG A 537 -5.32 4.43 14.28
N MET A 538 -4.40 4.09 15.19
CA MET A 538 -4.72 3.42 16.46
C MET A 538 -5.58 4.29 17.38
N SER A 539 -5.24 5.58 17.49
CA SER A 539 -6.01 6.55 18.27
C SER A 539 -7.43 6.73 17.72
N HIS A 540 -7.60 6.62 16.39
CA HIS A 540 -8.89 6.73 15.71
C HIS A 540 -9.72 5.43 15.73
N ASP A 541 -9.10 4.27 15.95
CA ASP A 541 -9.76 2.98 16.18
C ASP A 541 -10.29 2.79 17.60
N GLY A 542 -10.03 3.73 18.51
CA GLY A 542 -10.42 3.67 19.91
C GLY A 542 -9.34 3.08 20.83
N LEU A 543 -8.09 2.95 20.36
CA LEU A 543 -6.93 2.55 21.18
C LEU A 543 -6.02 3.76 21.42
N THR A 544 -5.92 4.21 22.67
CA THR A 544 -5.06 5.35 23.03
C THR A 544 -3.65 4.88 23.39
N PRO A 545 -2.58 5.47 22.81
CA PRO A 545 -1.21 5.20 23.24
C PRO A 545 -0.99 5.53 24.73
N MET A 546 -0.47 4.56 25.49
CA MET A 546 -0.28 4.69 26.94
C MET A 546 1.07 5.32 27.29
N ALA A 547 1.07 6.29 28.22
CA ALA A 547 2.31 6.87 28.73
C ALA A 547 3.22 5.79 29.38
N PRO A 548 4.52 5.72 29.03
CA PRO A 548 5.41 4.66 29.51
C PRO A 548 5.49 4.52 31.03
N ASP A 549 5.55 5.63 31.78
CA ASP A 549 5.60 5.61 33.25
C ASP A 549 4.36 4.95 33.86
N THR A 550 3.18 5.25 33.31
CA THR A 550 1.90 4.67 33.74
C THR A 550 1.83 3.18 33.37
N ALA A 551 2.33 2.80 32.20
CA ALA A 551 2.37 1.41 31.77
C ALA A 551 3.35 0.57 32.62
N VAL A 552 4.53 1.11 32.97
CA VAL A 552 5.46 0.48 33.93
C VAL A 552 4.83 0.33 35.32
N ALA A 553 4.06 1.32 35.77
CA ALA A 553 3.29 1.22 37.02
C ALA A 553 2.23 0.09 36.96
N ALA A 554 1.56 -0.10 35.81
CA ALA A 554 0.65 -1.21 35.58
C ALA A 554 1.36 -2.58 35.65
N LEU A 555 2.57 -2.67 35.07
CA LEU A 555 3.39 -3.88 35.11
C LEU A 555 3.79 -4.21 36.56
N ARG A 556 4.27 -3.24 37.32
CA ARG A 556 4.66 -3.43 38.73
C ARG A 556 3.49 -3.93 39.56
N ALA A 557 2.29 -3.40 39.32
CA ALA A 557 1.07 -3.85 39.99
C ALA A 557 0.74 -5.32 39.64
N ALA A 558 0.84 -5.70 38.36
CA ALA A 558 0.58 -7.08 37.91
C ALA A 558 1.59 -8.09 38.50
N VAL A 559 2.86 -7.72 38.58
CA VAL A 559 3.92 -8.54 39.18
C VAL A 559 3.70 -8.69 40.69
N THR A 560 3.35 -7.60 41.38
CA THR A 560 3.07 -7.62 42.83
C THR A 560 1.84 -8.46 43.16
N GLU A 561 0.79 -8.39 42.34
CA GLU A 561 -0.42 -9.22 42.48
C GLU A 561 -0.15 -10.70 42.20
N GLY A 562 0.93 -11.02 41.47
CA GLY A 562 1.20 -12.38 41.00
C GLY A 562 0.20 -12.84 39.94
N ALA A 563 -0.31 -11.90 39.14
CA ALA A 563 -1.23 -12.19 38.04
C ALA A 563 -0.46 -12.95 36.94
N PRO A 564 -0.90 -14.16 36.54
CA PRO A 564 -0.20 -14.94 35.52
C PRO A 564 -0.33 -14.31 34.13
N HIS A 565 -1.49 -13.73 33.82
CA HIS A 565 -1.76 -13.02 32.59
C HIS A 565 -2.70 -11.82 32.85
N VAL A 566 -2.37 -10.66 32.29
CA VAL A 566 -3.22 -9.46 32.30
C VAL A 566 -3.12 -8.75 30.96
N THR A 567 -4.25 -8.22 30.48
CA THR A 567 -4.28 -7.34 29.31
C THR A 567 -4.33 -5.90 29.79
N VAL A 568 -3.40 -5.06 29.34
CA VAL A 568 -3.30 -3.64 29.74
C VAL A 568 -3.40 -2.79 28.49
N VAL A 569 -4.49 -2.05 28.37
CA VAL A 569 -4.80 -1.25 27.19
C VAL A 569 -5.67 -0.05 27.56
N ASP A 570 -5.37 1.12 27.01
CA ASP A 570 -6.28 2.25 27.05
C ASP A 570 -7.21 2.18 25.84
N VAL A 571 -8.49 1.86 26.08
CA VAL A 571 -9.44 1.56 25.01
C VAL A 571 -10.80 2.21 25.26
N ASP A 572 -11.31 2.90 24.25
CA ASP A 572 -12.69 3.34 24.16
C ASP A 572 -13.55 2.21 23.57
N TRP A 573 -14.04 1.34 24.46
CA TRP A 573 -14.78 0.12 24.08
C TRP A 573 -15.96 0.33 23.11
N PRO A 574 -16.81 1.36 23.25
CA PRO A 574 -17.86 1.66 22.28
C PRO A 574 -17.33 1.87 20.85
N SER A 575 -16.31 2.72 20.70
CA SER A 575 -15.71 3.02 19.39
C SER A 575 -15.01 1.79 18.83
N TYR A 576 -14.19 1.12 19.66
CA TYR A 576 -13.44 -0.06 19.27
C TYR A 576 -14.35 -1.24 18.88
N ALA A 577 -15.46 -1.46 19.59
CA ALA A 577 -16.41 -2.52 19.25
C ALA A 577 -17.13 -2.31 17.93
N ALA A 578 -17.44 -1.06 17.55
CA ALA A 578 -18.06 -0.75 16.27
C ALA A 578 -17.16 -1.17 15.09
N VAL A 579 -15.83 -1.00 15.24
CA VAL A 579 -14.83 -1.48 14.27
C VAL A 579 -14.76 -2.99 14.27
N LEU A 580 -14.56 -3.57 15.47
CA LEU A 580 -14.28 -4.99 15.65
C LEU A 580 -15.43 -5.86 15.15
N THR A 581 -16.66 -5.35 15.23
CA THR A 581 -17.88 -6.09 14.89
C THR A 581 -18.47 -5.76 13.52
N ALA A 582 -17.81 -4.89 12.73
CA ALA A 582 -18.32 -4.42 11.44
C ALA A 582 -18.47 -5.55 10.41
N ALA A 583 -17.49 -6.46 10.33
CA ALA A 583 -17.49 -7.57 9.39
C ALA A 583 -18.12 -8.85 9.98
N ARG A 584 -17.98 -9.08 11.30
CA ARG A 584 -18.52 -10.26 11.98
C ARG A 584 -18.78 -9.97 13.47
N PRO A 585 -19.76 -10.65 14.11
CA PRO A 585 -19.93 -10.54 15.56
C PRO A 585 -18.67 -10.98 16.33
N SER A 586 -18.40 -10.33 17.47
CA SER A 586 -17.30 -10.70 18.38
C SER A 586 -17.85 -11.04 19.78
N PRO A 587 -18.24 -12.30 20.04
CA PRO A 587 -18.73 -12.73 21.36
C PRO A 587 -17.72 -12.49 22.48
N LEU A 588 -16.41 -12.47 22.18
CA LEU A 588 -15.33 -12.27 23.13
C LEU A 588 -15.50 -10.99 23.97
N ILE A 589 -15.87 -9.88 23.34
CA ILE A 589 -16.05 -8.57 24.01
C ILE A 589 -17.52 -8.26 24.32
N GLY A 590 -18.47 -9.08 23.87
CA GLY A 590 -19.90 -8.83 23.98
C GLY A 590 -20.45 -8.76 25.41
N ASP A 591 -19.69 -9.26 26.39
CA ASP A 591 -20.04 -9.20 27.81
C ASP A 591 -19.61 -7.91 28.51
N LEU A 592 -18.82 -7.06 27.85
CA LEU A 592 -18.47 -5.75 28.38
C LEU A 592 -19.70 -4.82 28.39
N PRO A 593 -20.03 -4.18 29.54
CA PRO A 593 -21.23 -3.35 29.65
C PRO A 593 -21.32 -2.18 28.67
N GLU A 594 -20.18 -1.61 28.28
CA GLU A 594 -20.05 -0.51 27.32
C GLU A 594 -20.34 -1.00 25.90
N VAL A 595 -19.75 -2.13 25.52
CA VAL A 595 -19.93 -2.77 24.20
C VAL A 595 -21.38 -3.19 23.99
N ARG A 596 -21.99 -3.86 24.99
CA ARG A 596 -23.39 -4.29 24.90
C ARG A 596 -24.34 -3.12 24.69
N ARG A 597 -24.14 -2.01 25.40
CA ARG A 597 -24.96 -0.79 25.23
C ARG A 597 -24.78 -0.18 23.84
N ALA A 598 -23.56 -0.15 23.30
CA ALA A 598 -23.27 0.38 21.97
C ALA A 598 -23.92 -0.47 20.86
N LEU A 599 -23.78 -1.80 20.92
CA LEU A 599 -24.33 -2.71 19.91
C LEU A 599 -25.87 -2.73 19.89
N GLU A 600 -26.53 -2.68 21.05
CA GLU A 600 -28.00 -2.59 21.11
C GLU A 600 -28.53 -1.27 20.54
N ALA A 601 -27.82 -0.16 20.78
CA ALA A 601 -28.17 1.13 20.19
C ALA A 601 -27.99 1.13 18.66
N ALA A 602 -26.93 0.51 18.14
CA ALA A 602 -26.69 0.38 16.70
C ALA A 602 -27.73 -0.52 16.00
N LYS A 603 -28.09 -1.65 16.61
CA LYS A 603 -29.09 -2.58 16.08
C LYS A 603 -30.49 -1.96 15.99
N ALA A 604 -30.83 -1.05 16.90
CA ALA A 604 -32.09 -0.31 16.86
C ALA A 604 -32.15 0.74 15.71
N ALA A 605 -31.01 1.07 15.09
CA ALA A 605 -30.88 2.10 14.05
C ALA A 605 -30.67 1.55 12.62
N ALA A 606 -30.54 0.23 12.42
CA ALA A 606 -30.18 -0.37 11.12
C ALA A 606 -31.38 -0.45 10.13
N PRO A 607 -31.25 0.02 8.86
CA PRO A 607 -32.26 -0.13 7.81
C PRO A 607 -32.27 -1.54 7.15
N ASP A 608 -33.43 -1.94 6.58
CA ASP A 608 -33.68 -3.26 5.97
C ASP A 608 -33.21 -3.36 4.48
N THR A 609 -32.29 -4.29 4.18
CA THR A 609 -31.48 -4.34 2.93
C THR A 609 -32.10 -5.11 1.75
N HIS A 610 -33.08 -6.00 1.97
CA HIS A 610 -33.67 -6.78 0.86
C HIS A 610 -34.59 -5.96 -0.08
N ALA A 611 -34.86 -4.70 0.24
CA ALA A 611 -35.77 -3.81 -0.48
C ALA A 611 -35.12 -2.90 -1.54
N LEU A 612 -33.79 -2.85 -1.62
CA LEU A 612 -33.09 -1.80 -2.39
C LEU A 612 -33.23 -1.95 -3.91
N ARG A 613 -33.03 -3.16 -4.46
CA ARG A 613 -33.10 -3.42 -5.92
C ARG A 613 -34.51 -3.21 -6.47
N ASP A 614 -35.54 -3.67 -5.74
CA ASP A 614 -36.94 -3.49 -6.11
C ASP A 614 -37.42 -2.03 -5.93
N ARG A 615 -36.93 -1.32 -4.91
CA ARG A 615 -37.18 0.13 -4.76
C ARG A 615 -36.56 0.93 -5.89
N LEU A 616 -35.33 0.64 -6.30
CA LEU A 616 -34.64 1.40 -7.36
C LEU A 616 -35.37 1.32 -8.70
N ARG A 617 -35.92 0.15 -9.07
CA ARG A 617 -36.69 -0.03 -10.32
C ARG A 617 -38.02 0.75 -10.34
N GLY A 618 -38.57 1.09 -9.17
CA GLY A 618 -39.82 1.85 -9.04
C GLY A 618 -39.63 3.37 -8.93
N LEU A 619 -38.39 3.87 -8.84
CA LEU A 619 -38.08 5.28 -8.62
C LEU A 619 -37.69 6.01 -9.91
N ALA A 620 -37.94 7.32 -9.98
CA ALA A 620 -37.49 8.14 -11.11
C ALA A 620 -35.94 8.28 -11.12
N PRO A 621 -35.28 8.55 -12.27
CA PRO A 621 -33.82 8.55 -12.37
C PRO A 621 -33.08 9.46 -11.38
N ALA A 622 -33.66 10.62 -11.03
CA ALA A 622 -33.08 11.54 -10.06
C ALA A 622 -33.24 11.06 -8.60
N GLU A 623 -34.27 10.26 -8.33
CA GLU A 623 -34.51 9.65 -7.01
C GLU A 623 -33.67 8.38 -6.82
N GLN A 624 -33.37 7.66 -7.91
CA GLN A 624 -32.38 6.58 -7.93
C GLN A 624 -30.97 7.10 -7.60
N ASP A 625 -30.54 8.19 -8.25
CA ASP A 625 -29.22 8.80 -8.00
C ASP A 625 -29.09 9.27 -6.56
N ARG A 626 -30.14 9.90 -6.01
CA ARG A 626 -30.16 10.33 -4.60
C ARG A 626 -30.07 9.13 -3.66
N LEU A 627 -30.88 8.09 -3.86
CA LEU A 627 -30.90 6.91 -2.98
C LEU A 627 -29.54 6.17 -2.97
N LEU A 628 -28.93 6.00 -4.14
CA LEU A 628 -27.60 5.37 -4.26
C LEU A 628 -26.51 6.28 -3.69
N THR A 629 -26.59 7.59 -3.90
CA THR A 629 -25.65 8.56 -3.31
C THR A 629 -25.71 8.55 -1.79
N ASP A 630 -26.91 8.53 -1.21
CA ASP A 630 -27.09 8.47 0.23
C ASP A 630 -26.54 7.15 0.80
N LEU A 631 -26.74 6.04 0.10
CA LEU A 631 -26.19 4.73 0.47
C LEU A 631 -24.66 4.73 0.41
N VAL A 632 -24.06 5.11 -0.71
CA VAL A 632 -22.59 5.09 -0.87
C VAL A 632 -21.96 6.12 0.08
N ARG A 633 -22.54 7.30 0.26
CA ARG A 633 -22.07 8.27 1.27
C ARG A 633 -22.19 7.70 2.67
N ALA A 634 -23.25 6.97 3.00
CA ALA A 634 -23.38 6.35 4.31
C ALA A 634 -22.32 5.28 4.54
N GLU A 635 -22.08 4.40 3.57
CA GLU A 635 -21.04 3.36 3.69
C GLU A 635 -19.63 3.96 3.74
N VAL A 636 -19.35 4.97 2.91
CA VAL A 636 -18.08 5.71 2.89
C VAL A 636 -17.90 6.51 4.18
N ALA A 637 -18.91 7.23 4.65
CA ALA A 637 -18.87 7.97 5.91
C ALA A 637 -18.70 7.06 7.11
N THR A 638 -19.27 5.85 7.06
CA THR A 638 -19.12 4.88 8.15
C THR A 638 -17.73 4.23 8.13
N ALA A 639 -17.16 3.96 6.95
CA ALA A 639 -15.80 3.45 6.84
C ALA A 639 -14.73 4.50 7.19
N LEU A 640 -14.94 5.76 6.79
CA LEU A 640 -14.06 6.90 7.11
C LEU A 640 -14.41 7.61 8.43
N ARG A 641 -15.46 7.16 9.11
CA ARG A 641 -15.98 7.68 10.39
C ARG A 641 -16.27 9.19 10.42
N HIS A 642 -16.83 9.71 9.33
CA HIS A 642 -17.43 11.03 9.33
C HIS A 642 -18.74 11.03 10.14
N ALA A 643 -18.93 12.03 11.00
CA ALA A 643 -20.10 12.14 11.87
C ALA A 643 -21.45 12.25 11.13
N SER A 644 -21.43 12.55 9.83
CA SER A 644 -22.59 12.52 8.95
C SER A 644 -22.18 12.12 7.54
N PRO A 645 -23.01 11.34 6.82
CA PRO A 645 -22.89 11.13 5.36
C PRO A 645 -22.82 12.46 4.58
N ASP A 646 -23.38 13.54 5.11
CA ASP A 646 -23.36 14.86 4.49
C ASP A 646 -21.98 15.52 4.47
N ALA A 647 -21.06 15.09 5.35
CA ALA A 647 -19.70 15.58 5.41
C ALA A 647 -18.79 14.97 4.32
N ILE A 648 -19.23 13.90 3.65
CA ILE A 648 -18.52 13.28 2.54
C ILE A 648 -18.84 14.04 1.26
N ASP A 649 -17.95 14.92 0.82
CA ASP A 649 -18.08 15.52 -0.52
C ASP A 649 -18.12 14.40 -1.58
N VAL A 650 -19.19 14.37 -2.37
CA VAL A 650 -19.42 13.31 -3.37
C VAL A 650 -18.46 13.36 -4.55
N HIS A 651 -17.76 14.48 -4.73
CA HIS A 651 -16.82 14.72 -5.83
C HIS A 651 -15.35 14.71 -5.39
N ARG A 652 -15.08 14.72 -4.08
CA ARG A 652 -13.73 14.65 -3.54
C ARG A 652 -13.15 13.24 -3.66
N ALA A 653 -11.87 13.13 -4.04
CA ALA A 653 -11.24 11.83 -4.20
C ALA A 653 -11.16 11.08 -2.87
N PHE A 654 -11.35 9.76 -2.93
CA PHE A 654 -11.30 8.87 -1.77
C PHE A 654 -9.94 8.94 -1.07
N LYS A 655 -8.82 9.01 -1.80
CA LYS A 655 -7.50 9.17 -1.16
C LYS A 655 -7.39 10.47 -0.35
N ASP A 656 -7.93 11.58 -0.84
CA ASP A 656 -7.92 12.87 -0.13
C ASP A 656 -8.85 12.89 1.09
N LEU A 657 -9.75 11.90 1.18
CA LEU A 657 -10.58 11.60 2.33
C LEU A 657 -9.93 10.57 3.27
N GLY A 658 -8.69 10.14 2.99
CA GLY A 658 -7.92 9.22 3.84
C GLY A 658 -8.04 7.73 3.49
N PHE A 659 -8.49 7.37 2.28
CA PHE A 659 -8.52 5.97 1.85
C PHE A 659 -7.12 5.40 1.59
N ASP A 660 -6.93 4.16 2.04
CA ASP A 660 -5.81 3.28 1.68
C ASP A 660 -6.32 1.93 1.14
N SER A 661 -5.40 1.01 0.83
CA SER A 661 -5.72 -0.32 0.30
C SER A 661 -6.62 -1.17 1.22
N LEU A 662 -6.64 -0.92 2.53
CA LEU A 662 -7.46 -1.62 3.52
C LEU A 662 -8.87 -0.98 3.65
N THR A 663 -8.95 0.35 3.70
CA THR A 663 -10.23 1.09 3.71
C THR A 663 -11.01 0.85 2.41
N ALA A 664 -10.29 0.69 1.29
CA ALA A 664 -10.89 0.33 0.01
C ALA A 664 -11.55 -1.06 0.05
N VAL A 665 -10.88 -2.05 0.64
CA VAL A 665 -11.39 -3.40 0.84
C VAL A 665 -12.64 -3.38 1.74
N GLU A 666 -12.63 -2.58 2.80
CA GLU A 666 -13.73 -2.42 3.74
C GLU A 666 -14.96 -1.77 3.10
N VAL A 667 -14.80 -0.63 2.42
CA VAL A 667 -15.91 0.05 1.72
C VAL A 667 -16.49 -0.83 0.62
N ARG A 668 -15.65 -1.54 -0.14
CA ARG A 668 -16.12 -2.50 -1.14
C ARG A 668 -16.90 -3.65 -0.50
N ASN A 669 -16.46 -4.19 0.63
CA ASN A 669 -17.20 -5.25 1.34
C ASN A 669 -18.55 -4.74 1.85
N ARG A 670 -18.58 -3.53 2.41
CA ARG A 670 -19.80 -2.89 2.92
C ARG A 670 -20.81 -2.59 1.81
N ILE A 671 -20.36 -2.02 0.68
CA ILE A 671 -21.22 -1.80 -0.49
C ILE A 671 -21.71 -3.13 -1.07
N THR A 672 -20.85 -4.16 -1.13
CA THR A 672 -21.24 -5.51 -1.57
C THR A 672 -22.34 -6.07 -0.66
N ALA A 673 -22.18 -5.97 0.67
CA ALA A 673 -23.18 -6.40 1.64
C ALA A 673 -24.49 -5.59 1.55
N ALA A 674 -24.40 -4.29 1.27
CA ALA A 674 -25.57 -3.41 1.15
C ALA A 674 -26.33 -3.56 -0.17
N THR A 675 -25.66 -4.01 -1.24
CA THR A 675 -26.23 -4.03 -2.61
C THR A 675 -26.41 -5.43 -3.21
N ASP A 676 -25.79 -6.46 -2.61
CA ASP A 676 -25.78 -7.83 -3.10
C ASP A 676 -25.26 -7.95 -4.55
N VAL A 677 -24.24 -7.14 -4.89
CA VAL A 677 -23.56 -7.12 -6.19
C VAL A 677 -22.08 -7.42 -5.97
N THR A 678 -21.55 -8.40 -6.71
CA THR A 678 -20.12 -8.70 -6.71
C THR A 678 -19.35 -7.55 -7.37
N LEU A 679 -18.45 -6.93 -6.60
CA LEU A 679 -17.64 -5.79 -7.01
C LEU A 679 -16.16 -6.16 -7.02
N PRO A 680 -15.38 -5.77 -8.05
CA PRO A 680 -13.95 -6.05 -8.13
C PRO A 680 -13.16 -5.34 -7.04
N THR A 681 -12.01 -5.89 -6.67
CA THR A 681 -11.08 -5.33 -5.66
C THR A 681 -10.54 -3.94 -6.05
N THR A 682 -10.52 -3.63 -7.35
CA THR A 682 -10.07 -2.34 -7.90
C THR A 682 -11.16 -1.25 -7.89
N LEU A 683 -12.39 -1.55 -7.48
CA LEU A 683 -13.56 -0.64 -7.62
C LEU A 683 -13.25 0.81 -7.22
N LEU A 684 -12.69 1.01 -6.03
CA LEU A 684 -12.46 2.36 -5.50
C LEU A 684 -11.23 3.03 -6.10
N PHE A 685 -10.34 2.27 -6.74
CA PHE A 685 -9.23 2.78 -7.56
C PHE A 685 -9.71 3.21 -8.95
N ASP A 686 -10.65 2.45 -9.52
CA ASP A 686 -11.26 2.77 -10.82
C ASP A 686 -12.24 3.95 -10.69
N HIS A 687 -12.99 4.01 -9.60
CA HIS A 687 -14.02 5.02 -9.31
C HIS A 687 -13.60 5.87 -8.12
N PRO A 688 -12.98 7.03 -8.35
CA PRO A 688 -12.20 7.71 -7.32
C PRO A 688 -13.01 8.54 -6.33
N ASN A 689 -14.34 8.65 -6.50
CA ASN A 689 -15.22 9.37 -5.58
C ASN A 689 -16.61 8.74 -5.52
N THR A 690 -17.40 9.17 -4.53
CA THR A 690 -18.75 8.63 -4.27
C THR A 690 -19.65 8.73 -5.49
N ALA A 691 -19.64 9.85 -6.22
CA ALA A 691 -20.45 9.99 -7.43
C ALA A 691 -20.10 8.96 -8.51
N ALA A 692 -18.80 8.71 -8.73
CA ALA A 692 -18.33 7.74 -9.71
C ALA A 692 -18.70 6.29 -9.34
N VAL A 693 -18.71 5.96 -8.05
CA VAL A 693 -19.15 4.65 -7.55
C VAL A 693 -20.66 4.48 -7.70
N VAL A 694 -21.43 5.52 -7.42
CA VAL A 694 -22.90 5.54 -7.61
C VAL A 694 -23.27 5.27 -9.06
N ASP A 695 -22.59 5.93 -10.00
CA ASP A 695 -22.80 5.74 -11.43
C ASP A 695 -22.50 4.29 -11.85
N HIS A 696 -21.40 3.71 -11.34
CA HIS A 696 -21.04 2.32 -11.61
C HIS A 696 -22.06 1.32 -11.03
N LEU A 697 -22.47 1.51 -9.77
CA LEU A 697 -23.48 0.67 -9.12
C LEU A 697 -24.82 0.74 -9.85
N LYS A 698 -25.20 1.91 -10.33
CA LYS A 698 -26.43 2.11 -11.09
C LYS A 698 -26.42 1.30 -12.39
N ASP A 699 -25.32 1.32 -13.15
CA ASP A 699 -25.15 0.54 -14.39
C ASP A 699 -25.25 -0.96 -14.10
N ARG A 700 -24.58 -1.44 -13.05
CA ARG A 700 -24.57 -2.86 -12.64
C ARG A 700 -25.93 -3.34 -12.09
N LEU A 701 -26.64 -2.52 -11.33
CA LEU A 701 -27.91 -2.88 -10.68
C LEU A 701 -29.13 -2.78 -11.60
N LEU A 702 -29.14 -1.81 -12.52
CA LEU A 702 -30.29 -1.54 -13.39
C LEU A 702 -30.09 -2.07 -14.82
N GLY A 703 -28.86 -2.42 -15.21
CA GLY A 703 -28.54 -2.84 -16.58
C GLY A 703 -28.74 -1.73 -17.61
N GLU A 704 -28.89 -0.48 -17.16
CA GLU A 704 -29.01 0.68 -18.03
C GLU A 704 -27.62 1.10 -18.49
N GLN A 705 -27.20 0.64 -19.68
CA GLN A 705 -26.13 1.31 -20.42
C GLN A 705 -26.55 2.75 -20.71
N ARG A 706 -26.33 3.65 -19.75
CA ARG A 706 -26.23 5.07 -20.04
C ARG A 706 -24.96 5.24 -20.84
N HIS A 707 -25.15 5.49 -22.13
CA HIS A 707 -24.12 6.00 -23.02
C HIS A 707 -23.35 7.09 -22.28
N THR A 708 -22.11 6.79 -21.86
CA THR A 708 -21.10 7.82 -21.57
C THR A 708 -21.21 8.82 -22.70
N ALA A 709 -21.39 10.11 -22.37
CA ALA A 709 -21.59 11.18 -23.33
C ALA A 709 -20.78 10.88 -24.59
N ALA A 710 -21.47 10.76 -25.73
CA ALA A 710 -20.84 10.38 -26.99
C ALA A 710 -19.54 11.19 -27.13
N PRO A 711 -18.40 10.55 -27.46
CA PRO A 711 -17.13 11.24 -27.54
C PRO A 711 -17.34 12.52 -28.32
N VAL A 712 -17.03 13.66 -27.70
CA VAL A 712 -17.14 14.95 -28.38
C VAL A 712 -16.10 14.90 -29.47
N VAL A 713 -16.52 14.57 -30.69
CA VAL A 713 -15.71 14.80 -31.87
C VAL A 713 -15.51 16.30 -31.87
N VAL A 714 -14.30 16.75 -31.54
CA VAL A 714 -13.92 18.15 -31.73
C VAL A 714 -13.92 18.35 -33.24
N ALA A 715 -15.07 18.73 -33.77
CA ALA A 715 -15.21 19.19 -35.14
C ALA A 715 -14.54 20.56 -35.22
N ALA A 716 -13.21 20.58 -35.17
CA ALA A 716 -12.46 21.67 -35.75
C ALA A 716 -12.58 21.50 -37.27
N GLY A 717 -13.34 22.39 -37.91
CA GLY A 717 -13.46 22.40 -39.35
C GLY A 717 -12.10 22.62 -40.01
N ALA A 718 -11.44 21.54 -40.41
CA ALA A 718 -10.41 21.44 -41.44
C ALA A 718 -10.14 19.95 -41.65
N THR A 719 -10.55 19.45 -42.82
CA THR A 719 -10.21 18.18 -43.50
C THR A 719 -9.88 16.94 -42.64
N ASP A 720 -10.57 15.83 -42.93
CA ASP A 720 -10.28 14.44 -42.51
C ASP A 720 -8.94 13.92 -43.10
N GLU A 721 -7.93 14.78 -43.15
CA GLU A 721 -6.66 14.58 -43.83
C GLU A 721 -5.72 13.75 -42.94
N PRO A 722 -5.27 12.57 -43.40
CA PRO A 722 -4.36 11.73 -42.64
C PRO A 722 -2.97 12.35 -42.50
N MET A 723 -2.26 12.02 -41.43
CA MET A 723 -0.91 12.53 -41.17
C MET A 723 0.12 11.44 -41.46
N ALA A 724 1.14 11.76 -42.25
CA ALA A 724 2.20 10.85 -42.64
C ALA A 724 3.40 10.95 -41.69
N VAL A 725 3.93 9.79 -41.30
CA VAL A 725 5.26 9.68 -40.70
C VAL A 725 6.27 9.53 -41.84
N VAL A 726 7.11 10.53 -42.06
CA VAL A 726 8.03 10.54 -43.22
C VAL A 726 9.42 10.06 -42.87
N ALA A 727 9.88 10.30 -41.65
CA ALA A 727 11.16 9.81 -41.16
C ALA A 727 11.16 9.60 -39.65
N MET A 728 12.11 8.81 -39.16
CA MET A 728 12.33 8.52 -37.75
C MET A 728 13.83 8.41 -37.47
N ALA A 729 14.29 8.88 -36.32
CA ALA A 729 15.66 8.70 -35.84
C ALA A 729 15.66 8.52 -34.32
N CYS A 730 16.56 7.67 -33.81
CA CYS A 730 16.58 7.34 -32.38
C CYS A 730 17.95 6.97 -31.83
N ARG A 731 18.07 7.08 -30.51
CA ARG A 731 19.10 6.47 -29.69
C ARG A 731 18.43 5.70 -28.55
N PHE A 732 18.70 4.42 -28.43
CA PHE A 732 18.14 3.58 -27.37
C PHE A 732 19.21 2.67 -26.73
N PRO A 733 18.95 2.13 -25.54
CA PRO A 733 19.83 1.17 -24.89
C PRO A 733 20.18 -0.03 -25.78
N GLY A 734 21.31 -0.69 -25.49
CA GLY A 734 21.81 -1.82 -26.29
C GLY A 734 22.64 -1.39 -27.51
N GLY A 735 23.08 -0.12 -27.55
CA GLY A 735 23.89 0.41 -28.65
C GLY A 735 23.08 0.79 -29.89
N VAL A 736 21.77 0.97 -29.75
CA VAL A 736 20.88 1.33 -30.87
C VAL A 736 21.09 2.78 -31.25
N THR A 737 21.50 3.00 -32.49
CA THR A 737 21.69 4.32 -33.12
C THR A 737 20.75 4.57 -34.29
N SER A 738 19.92 3.60 -34.67
CA SER A 738 18.96 3.74 -35.76
C SER A 738 17.67 2.93 -35.55
N PRO A 739 16.56 3.28 -36.23
CA PRO A 739 15.35 2.47 -36.21
C PRO A 739 15.58 1.03 -36.73
N GLU A 740 16.51 0.84 -37.67
CA GLU A 740 16.88 -0.46 -38.19
C GLU A 740 17.59 -1.31 -37.11
N GLU A 741 18.53 -0.74 -36.36
CA GLU A 741 19.17 -1.43 -35.24
C GLU A 741 18.20 -1.71 -34.09
N LEU A 742 17.19 -0.84 -33.87
CA LEU A 742 16.10 -1.12 -32.93
C LEU A 742 15.31 -2.37 -33.35
N TRP A 743 15.04 -2.52 -34.66
CA TRP A 743 14.39 -3.71 -35.20
C TRP A 743 15.24 -4.96 -34.99
N ASP A 744 16.52 -4.91 -35.32
CA ASP A 744 17.45 -6.03 -35.15
C ASP A 744 17.55 -6.45 -33.67
N LEU A 745 17.58 -5.48 -32.74
CA LEU A 745 17.57 -5.74 -31.29
C LEU A 745 16.31 -6.51 -30.87
N MET A 746 15.13 -6.09 -31.34
CA MET A 746 13.87 -6.76 -31.00
C MET A 746 13.77 -8.17 -31.57
N VAL A 747 14.18 -8.36 -32.83
CA VAL A 747 14.14 -9.67 -33.51
C VAL A 747 15.16 -10.64 -32.91
N ALA A 748 16.32 -10.13 -32.48
CA ALA A 748 17.33 -10.91 -31.78
C ALA A 748 16.98 -11.18 -30.30
N GLU A 749 15.83 -10.71 -29.81
CA GLU A 749 15.34 -10.91 -28.43
C GLU A 749 16.31 -10.38 -27.37
N VAL A 750 17.03 -9.31 -27.69
CA VAL A 750 18.06 -8.74 -26.81
C VAL A 750 17.38 -7.98 -25.65
N ASP A 751 17.84 -8.31 -24.45
CA ASP A 751 17.63 -7.56 -23.21
C ASP A 751 18.77 -6.54 -23.06
N ALA A 752 18.44 -5.26 -23.15
CA ALA A 752 19.39 -4.15 -23.14
C ALA A 752 19.58 -3.53 -21.75
N VAL A 753 19.08 -4.18 -20.69
CA VAL A 753 19.31 -3.77 -19.30
C VAL A 753 20.76 -4.05 -18.91
N SER A 754 21.44 -3.03 -18.40
CA SER A 754 22.84 -3.07 -17.98
C SER A 754 23.09 -2.24 -16.72
N THR A 755 24.30 -2.33 -16.17
CA THR A 755 24.74 -1.36 -15.15
C THR A 755 24.95 0.04 -15.76
N PRO A 756 24.84 1.13 -14.98
CA PRO A 756 25.12 2.49 -15.45
C PRO A 756 26.53 2.64 -16.05
N PRO A 757 26.70 3.48 -17.10
CA PRO A 757 28.01 3.76 -17.70
C PRO A 757 28.98 4.45 -16.72
N ALA A 758 30.26 4.07 -16.76
CA ALA A 758 31.29 4.59 -15.86
C ALA A 758 31.62 6.09 -16.06
N ASP A 759 31.37 6.64 -17.24
CA ASP A 759 31.60 8.04 -17.59
C ASP A 759 30.66 9.03 -16.85
N ARG A 760 29.60 8.51 -16.20
CA ARG A 760 28.67 9.30 -15.37
C ARG A 760 29.25 9.64 -14.00
N GLY A 761 30.29 8.94 -13.55
CA GLY A 761 30.94 9.18 -12.26
C GLY A 761 30.05 8.86 -11.05
N TRP A 762 29.10 7.94 -11.20
CA TRP A 762 28.24 7.47 -10.11
C TRP A 762 29.01 6.52 -9.20
N ASP A 763 28.93 6.73 -7.89
CA ASP A 763 29.47 5.80 -6.90
C ASP A 763 28.46 4.68 -6.62
N LEU A 764 28.45 3.68 -7.50
CA LEU A 764 27.48 2.57 -7.47
C LEU A 764 27.54 1.77 -6.15
N ASP A 765 28.70 1.70 -5.52
CA ASP A 765 28.88 0.96 -4.26
C ASP A 765 28.32 1.75 -3.08
N ALA A 766 28.53 3.07 -3.02
CA ALA A 766 27.95 3.91 -1.98
C ALA A 766 26.44 4.14 -2.16
N MET A 767 25.96 4.12 -3.40
CA MET A 767 24.56 4.35 -3.73
C MET A 767 23.66 3.14 -3.50
N TYR A 768 24.18 1.91 -3.54
CA TYR A 768 23.32 0.74 -3.44
C TYR A 768 23.17 0.24 -2.01
N ASP A 769 21.92 -0.02 -1.63
CA ASP A 769 21.62 -0.83 -0.46
C ASP A 769 20.40 -1.71 -0.74
N PRO A 770 20.46 -3.02 -0.47
CA PRO A 770 19.28 -3.87 -0.57
C PRO A 770 18.20 -3.52 0.47
N ASP A 771 18.55 -2.81 1.56
CA ASP A 771 17.60 -2.29 2.53
C ASP A 771 16.84 -1.08 1.96
N THR A 772 15.54 -1.27 1.69
CA THR A 772 14.66 -0.25 1.13
C THR A 772 14.44 0.95 2.06
N GLU A 773 14.76 0.82 3.35
CA GLU A 773 14.56 1.87 4.36
C GLU A 773 15.79 2.79 4.51
N ARG A 774 16.93 2.45 3.89
CA ARG A 774 18.14 3.27 3.97
C ARG A 774 18.03 4.52 3.09
N HIS A 775 17.88 5.67 3.72
CA HIS A 775 17.82 6.96 3.03
C HIS A 775 19.05 7.24 2.15
N GLY A 776 18.80 7.76 0.94
CA GLY A 776 19.87 8.20 0.04
C GLY A 776 20.48 7.09 -0.82
N THR A 777 19.93 5.87 -0.74
CA THR A 777 20.40 4.69 -1.48
C THR A 777 19.30 4.14 -2.40
N THR A 778 19.68 3.25 -3.33
CA THR A 778 18.81 2.54 -4.28
C THR A 778 18.99 1.03 -4.12
N TYR A 779 17.90 0.26 -4.19
CA TYR A 779 17.97 -1.21 -4.20
C TYR A 779 18.06 -1.79 -5.62
N SER A 780 18.05 -0.94 -6.66
CA SER A 780 18.24 -1.34 -8.05
C SER A 780 19.56 -0.78 -8.59
N ARG A 781 20.34 -1.63 -9.26
CA ARG A 781 21.66 -1.31 -9.87
C ARG A 781 21.64 -1.32 -11.40
N GLU A 782 20.54 -1.74 -12.01
CA GLU A 782 20.47 -2.02 -13.45
C GLU A 782 19.37 -1.17 -14.11
N GLY A 783 19.57 -0.85 -15.39
CA GLY A 783 18.61 -0.14 -16.23
C GLY A 783 19.08 -0.05 -17.69
N GLY A 784 18.31 0.61 -18.54
CA GLY A 784 18.69 0.81 -19.95
C GLY A 784 19.47 2.11 -20.14
N PHE A 785 20.72 2.06 -20.61
CA PHE A 785 21.55 3.27 -20.77
C PHE A 785 22.03 3.49 -22.20
N ILE A 786 22.06 4.76 -22.63
CA ILE A 786 22.71 5.18 -23.86
C ILE A 786 24.22 5.34 -23.57
N GLN A 787 25.03 4.72 -24.42
CA GLN A 787 26.48 4.82 -24.34
C GLN A 787 26.96 6.13 -24.96
N ASP A 788 28.07 6.68 -24.45
CA ASP A 788 28.76 7.85 -25.01
C ASP A 788 27.93 9.15 -25.12
N VAL A 789 27.06 9.45 -24.13
CA VAL A 789 26.31 10.73 -24.12
C VAL A 789 27.19 11.96 -23.85
N ALA A 790 28.46 11.73 -23.49
CA ALA A 790 29.45 12.79 -23.32
C ALA A 790 29.98 13.31 -24.66
N GLY A 791 29.97 12.47 -25.71
CA GLY A 791 30.33 12.82 -27.07
C GLY A 791 29.35 13.84 -27.68
N PHE A 792 29.90 14.81 -28.41
CA PHE A 792 29.13 15.78 -29.19
C PHE A 792 30.08 16.50 -30.16
N ASP A 793 29.65 16.79 -31.38
CA ASP A 793 30.37 17.68 -32.31
C ASP A 793 29.82 19.12 -32.24
N PRO A 794 30.36 19.97 -31.34
CA PRO A 794 29.86 21.34 -31.20
C PRO A 794 30.21 22.21 -32.40
N ALA A 795 31.30 21.92 -33.12
CA ALA A 795 31.74 22.74 -34.24
C ALA A 795 30.78 22.61 -35.43
N PHE A 796 30.25 21.40 -35.67
CA PHE A 796 29.25 21.15 -36.70
C PHE A 796 27.97 21.98 -36.52
N PHE A 797 27.54 22.20 -35.27
CA PHE A 797 26.35 22.98 -34.92
C PHE A 797 26.65 24.47 -34.62
N GLY A 798 27.90 24.93 -34.81
CA GLY A 798 28.28 26.33 -34.55
C GLY A 798 28.31 26.71 -33.07
N ILE A 799 28.48 25.72 -32.19
CA ILE A 799 28.50 25.87 -30.72
C ILE A 799 29.95 25.92 -30.24
N SER A 800 30.26 26.81 -29.31
CA SER A 800 31.62 26.86 -28.74
C SER A 800 31.86 25.69 -27.77
N PRO A 801 33.09 25.17 -27.61
CA PRO A 801 33.38 24.10 -26.64
C PRO A 801 32.98 24.45 -25.20
N ARG A 802 33.07 25.75 -24.84
CA ARG A 802 32.65 26.24 -23.52
C ARG A 802 31.15 26.17 -23.32
N GLU A 803 30.37 26.51 -24.35
CA GLU A 803 28.92 26.37 -24.32
C GLU A 803 28.52 24.89 -24.30
N ALA A 804 29.15 24.08 -25.16
CA ALA A 804 28.91 22.65 -25.25
C ALA A 804 29.05 21.96 -23.88
N LEU A 805 30.09 22.29 -23.10
CA LEU A 805 30.31 21.75 -21.76
C LEU A 805 29.15 22.08 -20.78
N ALA A 806 28.54 23.25 -20.92
CA ALA A 806 27.40 23.70 -20.10
C ALA A 806 26.04 23.15 -20.59
N MET A 807 25.96 22.62 -21.80
CA MET A 807 24.73 22.07 -22.36
C MET A 807 24.37 20.73 -21.75
N ASP A 808 23.12 20.54 -21.37
CA ASP A 808 22.54 19.25 -21.03
C ASP A 808 22.74 18.27 -22.21
N PRO A 809 23.25 17.04 -21.98
CA PRO A 809 23.38 16.01 -23.00
C PRO A 809 22.09 15.75 -23.81
N GLN A 810 20.93 15.94 -23.21
CA GLN A 810 19.64 15.83 -23.90
C GLN A 810 19.54 16.80 -25.09
N GLN A 811 20.00 18.05 -24.93
CA GLN A 811 19.98 19.04 -26.03
C GLN A 811 20.96 18.67 -27.16
N ARG A 812 22.09 18.06 -26.81
CA ARG A 812 23.12 17.63 -27.76
C ARG A 812 22.60 16.48 -28.63
N LEU A 813 22.04 15.46 -28.00
CA LEU A 813 21.45 14.32 -28.70
C LEU A 813 20.24 14.71 -29.55
N LEU A 814 19.44 15.68 -29.12
CA LEU A 814 18.35 16.21 -29.94
C LEU A 814 18.87 16.88 -31.23
N LEU A 815 20.00 17.59 -31.18
CA LEU A 815 20.60 18.21 -32.37
C LEU A 815 21.05 17.15 -33.37
N GLU A 816 21.78 16.13 -32.91
CA GLU A 816 22.26 15.04 -33.76
C GLU A 816 21.11 14.20 -34.32
N THR A 817 20.17 13.78 -33.46
CA THR A 817 19.05 12.92 -33.86
C THR A 817 18.09 13.65 -34.79
N SER A 818 17.91 14.96 -34.62
CA SER A 818 17.07 15.76 -35.54
C SER A 818 17.71 15.91 -36.92
N TRP A 819 19.03 16.12 -36.97
CA TRP A 819 19.78 16.18 -38.22
C TRP A 819 19.59 14.88 -39.01
N GLU A 820 19.79 13.74 -38.35
CA GLU A 820 19.60 12.41 -38.95
C GLU A 820 18.17 12.15 -39.40
N ALA A 821 17.17 12.64 -38.68
CA ALA A 821 15.76 12.51 -39.09
C ALA A 821 15.48 13.22 -40.42
N PHE A 822 16.05 14.42 -40.62
CA PHE A 822 15.94 15.14 -41.90
C PHE A 822 16.74 14.47 -43.02
N GLU A 823 17.96 14.01 -42.74
CA GLU A 823 18.76 13.26 -43.72
C GLU A 823 18.05 11.99 -44.19
N ARG A 824 17.45 11.24 -43.26
CA ARG A 824 16.65 10.04 -43.59
C ARG A 824 15.42 10.35 -44.43
N ALA A 825 14.85 11.55 -44.29
CA ALA A 825 13.76 12.01 -45.14
C ALA A 825 14.24 12.47 -46.53
N GLY A 826 15.55 12.59 -46.75
CA GLY A 826 16.12 13.18 -47.96
C GLY A 826 15.94 14.69 -48.02
N ILE A 827 15.77 15.35 -46.86
CA ILE A 827 15.50 16.79 -46.75
C ILE A 827 16.77 17.49 -46.28
N ASP A 828 17.21 18.50 -47.03
CA ASP A 828 18.24 19.43 -46.58
C ASP A 828 17.65 20.34 -45.48
N PRO A 829 18.13 20.27 -44.22
CA PRO A 829 17.60 21.12 -43.14
C PRO A 829 17.73 22.62 -43.43
N GLU A 830 18.74 23.04 -44.21
CA GLU A 830 18.92 24.46 -44.56
C GLU A 830 17.83 24.97 -45.52
N SER A 831 17.23 24.08 -46.31
CA SER A 831 16.11 24.41 -47.20
C SER A 831 14.82 24.76 -46.44
N LEU A 832 14.73 24.36 -45.17
CA LEU A 832 13.61 24.62 -44.29
C LEU A 832 13.76 25.93 -43.48
N ARG A 833 14.84 26.68 -43.68
CA ARG A 833 15.05 27.97 -43.03
C ARG A 833 13.93 28.95 -43.41
N SER A 834 13.41 29.67 -42.42
CA SER A 834 12.26 30.58 -42.56
C SER A 834 10.97 29.92 -43.04
N THR A 835 10.84 28.61 -42.87
CA THR A 835 9.57 27.89 -43.07
C THR A 835 8.82 27.73 -41.76
N ALA A 836 7.50 27.54 -41.84
CA ALA A 836 6.65 27.19 -40.71
C ALA A 836 6.82 25.71 -40.33
N THR A 837 8.05 25.30 -40.00
CA THR A 837 8.36 23.98 -39.46
C THR A 837 8.24 24.03 -37.93
N GLY A 838 7.41 23.17 -37.36
CA GLY A 838 7.21 23.09 -35.91
C GLY A 838 8.14 22.09 -35.23
N VAL A 839 8.46 22.32 -33.96
CA VAL A 839 9.31 21.48 -33.11
C VAL A 839 8.59 21.21 -31.78
N PHE A 840 8.30 19.94 -31.51
CA PHE A 840 7.56 19.50 -30.32
C PHE A 840 8.36 18.43 -29.59
N VAL A 841 8.94 18.76 -28.44
CA VAL A 841 9.84 17.86 -27.71
C VAL A 841 9.27 17.56 -26.33
N GLY A 842 9.11 16.27 -26.04
CA GLY A 842 8.90 15.77 -24.69
C GLY A 842 10.23 15.60 -23.97
N THR A 843 10.38 16.20 -22.79
CA THR A 843 11.53 16.01 -21.91
C THR A 843 11.06 15.68 -20.50
N ILE A 844 11.94 15.11 -19.67
CA ILE A 844 11.71 14.96 -18.23
C ILE A 844 13.03 15.21 -17.52
N ASN A 845 12.98 15.90 -16.38
CA ASN A 845 14.11 16.22 -15.51
C ASN A 845 15.28 16.99 -16.18
N THR A 846 15.88 17.91 -15.44
CA THR A 846 17.11 18.61 -15.84
C THR A 846 18.12 18.50 -14.69
N ASP A 847 18.60 17.28 -14.50
CA ASP A 847 19.48 16.92 -13.38
C ASP A 847 20.96 17.28 -13.65
N TYR A 848 21.33 17.52 -14.91
CA TYR A 848 22.68 17.95 -15.28
C TYR A 848 23.08 19.26 -14.59
N GLN A 849 22.13 20.18 -14.36
CA GLN A 849 22.38 21.41 -13.62
C GLN A 849 22.80 21.15 -12.16
N VAL A 850 22.27 20.11 -11.51
CA VAL A 850 22.63 19.71 -10.15
C VAL A 850 24.09 19.27 -10.11
N ARG A 851 24.52 18.49 -11.12
CA ARG A 851 25.93 18.09 -11.31
C ARG A 851 26.88 19.28 -11.47
N LEU A 852 26.41 20.38 -12.06
CA LEU A 852 27.16 21.63 -12.26
C LEU A 852 27.11 22.58 -11.04
N GLY A 853 26.46 22.21 -9.92
CA GLY A 853 26.14 23.09 -8.79
C GLY A 853 27.29 23.59 -7.91
N GLY A 854 28.54 23.19 -8.16
CA GLY A 854 29.71 23.65 -7.39
C GLY A 854 30.11 25.10 -7.72
N ALA A 855 30.52 25.89 -6.71
CA ALA A 855 30.91 27.29 -6.86
C ALA A 855 31.97 27.55 -7.96
N ALA A 856 32.92 26.61 -8.12
CA ALA A 856 33.96 26.69 -9.14
C ALA A 856 33.44 26.44 -10.58
N ALA A 857 32.47 25.53 -10.76
CA ALA A 857 31.85 25.27 -12.06
C ALA A 857 30.94 26.43 -12.49
N GLN A 858 30.27 27.07 -11.52
CA GLN A 858 29.46 28.27 -11.77
C GLN A 858 30.26 29.46 -12.28
N GLU A 859 31.48 29.67 -11.77
CA GLU A 859 32.37 30.74 -12.23
C GLU A 859 32.94 30.45 -13.63
N GLN A 860 33.29 29.20 -13.93
CA GLN A 860 33.84 28.79 -15.23
C GLN A 860 32.80 28.75 -16.36
N LEU A 861 31.54 28.43 -16.06
CA LEU A 861 30.45 28.29 -17.05
C LEU A 861 29.43 29.44 -17.01
N ALA A 862 29.74 30.50 -16.25
CA ALA A 862 28.91 31.70 -16.12
C ALA A 862 28.44 32.22 -17.50
N GLY A 863 27.13 32.40 -17.67
CA GLY A 863 26.49 32.88 -18.89
C GLY A 863 25.90 31.80 -19.80
N HIS A 864 26.38 30.54 -19.74
CA HIS A 864 25.85 29.44 -20.56
C HIS A 864 25.01 28.43 -19.76
N LEU A 865 25.06 28.45 -18.42
CA LEU A 865 24.29 27.51 -17.58
C LEU A 865 22.78 27.58 -17.83
N MET A 866 22.23 28.79 -17.95
CA MET A 866 20.80 28.98 -18.22
C MET A 866 20.42 28.44 -19.59
N THR A 867 21.15 28.80 -20.66
CA THR A 867 20.84 28.37 -22.03
C THR A 867 21.18 26.89 -22.28
N GLY A 868 22.08 26.31 -21.48
CA GLY A 868 22.46 24.91 -21.57
C GLY A 868 21.46 23.96 -20.88
N ASN A 869 20.68 24.43 -19.91
CA ASN A 869 19.87 23.56 -19.04
C ASN A 869 18.38 23.91 -19.02
N ALA A 870 17.96 25.12 -19.40
CA ALA A 870 16.54 25.45 -19.41
C ALA A 870 15.76 24.57 -20.41
N SER A 871 14.67 23.94 -19.96
CA SER A 871 13.87 23.01 -20.75
C SER A 871 13.33 23.64 -22.05
N SER A 872 12.89 24.90 -22.00
CA SER A 872 12.41 25.64 -23.19
C SER A 872 13.45 25.78 -24.30
N ILE A 873 14.75 25.65 -23.98
CA ILE A 873 15.83 25.72 -24.95
C ILE A 873 15.96 24.42 -25.74
N ALA A 874 15.42 23.28 -25.29
CA ALA A 874 15.50 22.02 -26.05
C ALA A 874 14.83 22.15 -27.44
N SER A 875 13.56 22.56 -27.50
CA SER A 875 12.86 22.83 -28.78
C SER A 875 13.33 24.14 -29.44
N GLY A 876 13.64 25.17 -28.63
CA GLY A 876 14.08 26.48 -29.11
C GLY A 876 15.43 26.43 -29.83
N ARG A 877 16.37 25.62 -29.34
CA ARG A 877 17.70 25.46 -29.93
C ARG A 877 17.64 24.74 -31.27
N LEU A 878 16.79 23.72 -31.41
CA LEU A 878 16.55 23.09 -32.72
C LEU A 878 16.03 24.12 -33.73
N SER A 879 15.01 24.89 -33.32
CA SER A 879 14.43 25.93 -34.18
C SER A 879 15.45 27.01 -34.52
N TYR A 880 16.29 27.43 -33.57
CA TYR A 880 17.37 28.40 -33.79
C TYR A 880 18.43 27.87 -34.75
N THR A 881 18.90 26.63 -34.55
CA THR A 881 19.97 26.02 -35.36
C THR A 881 19.54 25.85 -36.82
N TYR A 882 18.31 25.40 -37.07
CA TYR A 882 17.79 25.19 -38.42
C TYR A 882 17.10 26.43 -39.01
N GLY A 883 16.81 27.43 -38.20
CA GLY A 883 16.08 28.64 -38.57
C GLY A 883 14.60 28.39 -38.87
N PHE A 884 13.95 27.50 -38.12
CA PHE A 884 12.51 27.24 -38.22
C PHE A 884 11.69 28.38 -37.60
N GLU A 885 10.56 28.71 -38.22
CA GLU A 885 9.66 29.79 -37.80
C GLU A 885 8.25 29.28 -37.39
N GLY A 886 8.09 27.96 -37.22
CA GLY A 886 6.87 27.36 -36.68
C GLY A 886 6.86 27.26 -35.15
N PRO A 887 5.81 26.65 -34.55
CA PRO A 887 5.72 26.48 -33.10
C PRO A 887 6.89 25.67 -32.54
N ALA A 888 7.52 26.15 -31.45
CA ALA A 888 8.62 25.45 -30.78
C ALA A 888 8.28 25.22 -29.31
N VAL A 889 7.88 24.00 -28.95
CA VAL A 889 7.34 23.67 -27.63
C VAL A 889 8.12 22.51 -27.00
N THR A 890 8.58 22.74 -25.77
CA THR A 890 9.08 21.68 -24.90
C THR A 890 8.05 21.44 -23.80
N MET A 891 7.75 20.17 -23.50
CA MET A 891 6.75 19.80 -22.51
C MET A 891 7.20 18.66 -21.60
N ASP A 892 6.75 18.72 -20.35
CA ASP A 892 6.95 17.69 -19.35
C ASP A 892 5.58 17.26 -18.80
N THR A 893 5.20 16.04 -19.15
CA THR A 893 4.06 15.31 -18.59
C THR A 893 4.52 13.97 -18.02
N GLY A 894 5.81 13.89 -17.65
CA GLY A 894 6.48 12.66 -17.24
C GLY A 894 6.53 11.62 -18.36
N CYS A 895 6.14 10.38 -18.05
CA CYS A 895 6.24 9.23 -18.95
C CYS A 895 5.40 9.34 -20.24
N SER A 896 4.46 10.30 -20.35
CA SER A 896 3.66 10.56 -21.55
C SER A 896 4.20 11.67 -22.45
N SER A 897 5.31 12.34 -22.11
CA SER A 897 5.77 13.58 -22.76
C SER A 897 5.90 13.47 -24.28
N SER A 898 6.52 12.42 -24.83
CA SER A 898 6.61 12.26 -26.29
C SER A 898 5.25 12.05 -26.96
N MET A 899 4.30 11.39 -26.30
CA MET A 899 2.95 11.18 -26.84
C MET A 899 2.14 12.49 -26.89
N VAL A 900 2.30 13.34 -25.87
CA VAL A 900 1.71 14.69 -25.86
C VAL A 900 2.34 15.54 -26.96
N ALA A 901 3.66 15.47 -27.13
CA ALA A 901 4.38 16.19 -28.18
C ALA A 901 3.90 15.79 -29.59
N LEU A 902 3.75 14.48 -29.82
CA LEU A 902 3.17 13.94 -31.05
C LEU A 902 1.74 14.45 -31.28
N HIS A 903 0.88 14.39 -30.25
CA HIS A 903 -0.49 14.86 -30.38
C HIS A 903 -0.57 16.35 -30.77
N LEU A 904 0.21 17.21 -30.11
CA LEU A 904 0.24 18.65 -30.41
C LEU A 904 0.81 18.94 -31.79
N ALA A 905 1.86 18.23 -32.21
CA ALA A 905 2.39 18.33 -33.57
C ALA A 905 1.33 17.99 -34.63
N LEU A 906 0.55 16.92 -34.39
CA LEU A 906 -0.55 16.52 -35.27
C LEU A 906 -1.66 17.58 -35.31
N GLN A 907 -1.99 18.21 -34.18
CA GLN A 907 -2.96 19.31 -34.17
C GLN A 907 -2.45 20.53 -34.93
N ALA A 908 -1.20 20.94 -34.73
CA ALA A 908 -0.59 22.09 -35.43
C ALA A 908 -0.53 21.88 -36.96
N LEU A 909 -0.25 20.64 -37.41
CA LEU A 909 -0.32 20.28 -38.83
C LEU A 909 -1.76 20.33 -39.39
N ARG A 910 -2.74 19.88 -38.60
CA ARG A 910 -4.18 19.90 -38.96
C ARG A 910 -4.73 21.32 -39.04
N THR A 911 -4.36 22.20 -38.11
CA THR A 911 -4.80 23.60 -38.07
C THR A 911 -4.01 24.50 -39.03
N GLY A 912 -2.90 23.99 -39.60
CA GLY A 912 -2.05 24.71 -40.54
C GLY A 912 -1.10 25.72 -39.87
N GLU A 913 -0.87 25.60 -38.56
CA GLU A 913 0.16 26.36 -37.83
C GLU A 913 1.57 25.99 -38.27
N CYS A 914 1.76 24.77 -38.79
CA CYS A 914 2.96 24.33 -39.47
C CYS A 914 2.65 23.48 -40.71
N THR A 915 3.62 23.37 -41.60
CA THR A 915 3.56 22.49 -42.80
C THR A 915 4.32 21.18 -42.60
N MET A 916 5.25 21.16 -41.64
CA MET A 916 6.04 20.02 -41.23
C MET A 916 6.27 20.13 -39.72
N ALA A 917 6.33 19.00 -39.02
CA ALA A 917 6.60 18.98 -37.60
C ALA A 917 7.62 17.92 -37.23
N LEU A 918 8.65 18.32 -36.50
CA LEU A 918 9.58 17.44 -35.80
C LEU A 918 9.03 17.18 -34.40
N ALA A 919 8.74 15.93 -34.06
CA ALA A 919 8.10 15.58 -32.79
C ALA A 919 8.74 14.35 -32.14
N GLY A 920 8.80 14.31 -30.81
CA GLY A 920 9.29 13.13 -30.10
C GLY A 920 9.65 13.42 -28.64
N GLY A 921 10.66 12.71 -28.12
CA GLY A 921 11.13 12.96 -26.76
C GLY A 921 12.51 12.42 -26.46
N VAL A 922 13.08 12.90 -25.36
CA VAL A 922 14.42 12.59 -24.88
C VAL A 922 14.45 12.42 -23.36
N THR A 923 15.25 11.50 -22.87
CA THR A 923 15.62 11.37 -21.46
C THR A 923 17.04 10.85 -21.34
N ILE A 924 17.88 11.58 -20.60
CA ILE A 924 19.22 11.15 -20.16
C ILE A 924 19.29 11.34 -18.65
N MET A 925 19.89 10.38 -17.94
CA MET A 925 20.08 10.43 -16.50
C MET A 925 21.52 10.87 -16.20
N SER A 926 21.70 12.11 -15.76
CA SER A 926 23.02 12.64 -15.41
C SER A 926 23.39 12.36 -13.96
N THR A 927 22.40 12.25 -13.07
CA THR A 927 22.56 11.96 -11.64
C THR A 927 21.80 10.68 -11.27
N PRO A 928 22.18 10.01 -10.18
CA PRO A 928 21.47 8.83 -9.69
C PRO A 928 20.19 9.15 -8.91
N GLU A 929 19.84 10.43 -8.74
CA GLU A 929 18.73 10.89 -7.90
C GLU A 929 17.38 10.25 -8.28
N PRO A 930 17.03 10.05 -9.57
CA PRO A 930 15.80 9.35 -9.92
C PRO A 930 15.72 7.92 -9.36
N TYR A 931 16.85 7.18 -9.31
CA TYR A 931 16.88 5.83 -8.72
C TYR A 931 16.63 5.85 -7.22
N VAL A 932 17.24 6.81 -6.52
CA VAL A 932 17.09 6.96 -5.06
C VAL A 932 15.65 7.32 -4.71
N GLU A 933 15.04 8.26 -5.43
CA GLU A 933 13.69 8.72 -5.13
C GLU A 933 12.62 7.67 -5.46
N PHE A 934 12.75 6.96 -6.59
CA PHE A 934 11.82 5.88 -6.93
C PHE A 934 12.05 4.60 -6.12
N SER A 935 13.26 4.37 -5.59
CA SER A 935 13.49 3.32 -4.61
C SER A 935 12.68 3.58 -3.33
N ARG A 936 12.63 4.82 -2.85
CA ARG A 936 11.77 5.17 -1.70
C ARG A 936 10.29 4.91 -1.95
N GLN A 937 9.84 5.13 -3.18
CA GLN A 937 8.46 4.88 -3.59
C GLN A 937 8.19 3.40 -3.93
N ARG A 938 9.21 2.53 -3.83
CA ARG A 938 9.15 1.10 -4.21
C ARG A 938 8.63 0.89 -5.63
N GLY A 939 8.98 1.79 -6.54
CA GLY A 939 8.50 1.76 -7.93
C GLY A 939 9.42 1.03 -8.91
N LEU A 940 10.65 0.69 -8.52
CA LEU A 940 11.65 0.09 -9.40
C LEU A 940 11.65 -1.44 -9.31
N ALA A 941 11.92 -2.09 -10.44
CA ALA A 941 12.22 -3.52 -10.44
C ALA A 941 13.63 -3.74 -9.84
N PRO A 942 13.80 -4.68 -8.88
CA PRO A 942 15.11 -4.97 -8.29
C PRO A 942 16.16 -5.39 -9.32
N ASP A 943 15.75 -6.07 -10.39
CA ASP A 943 16.59 -6.50 -11.50
C ASP A 943 16.60 -5.54 -12.69
N GLY A 944 16.01 -4.34 -12.53
CA GLY A 944 15.99 -3.30 -13.56
C GLY A 944 15.20 -3.65 -14.83
N ARG A 945 14.37 -4.71 -14.83
CA ARG A 945 13.64 -5.17 -16.03
C ARG A 945 12.15 -4.86 -15.96
N CYS A 946 11.57 -4.46 -17.08
CA CYS A 946 10.12 -4.26 -17.20
C CYS A 946 9.43 -5.59 -17.61
N LYS A 947 8.85 -6.30 -16.65
CA LYS A 947 8.17 -7.60 -16.87
C LYS A 947 6.67 -7.41 -17.18
N ALA A 948 6.39 -6.65 -18.24
CA ALA A 948 5.04 -6.18 -18.54
C ALA A 948 4.00 -7.31 -18.66
N PHE A 949 2.92 -7.23 -17.89
CA PHE A 949 1.79 -8.17 -17.81
C PHE A 949 2.15 -9.60 -17.37
N ALA A 950 3.36 -9.83 -16.88
CA ALA A 950 3.80 -11.12 -16.37
C ALA A 950 3.38 -11.32 -14.90
N GLU A 951 3.27 -12.57 -14.44
CA GLU A 951 3.05 -12.90 -13.03
C GLU A 951 4.13 -12.31 -12.12
N GLY A 952 5.38 -12.24 -12.61
CA GLY A 952 6.53 -11.69 -11.88
C GLY A 952 6.72 -10.17 -11.99
N ALA A 953 5.69 -9.41 -12.40
CA ALA A 953 5.74 -7.95 -12.50
C ALA A 953 5.97 -7.29 -11.12
N ASP A 954 7.17 -6.74 -10.90
CA ASP A 954 7.66 -6.27 -9.59
C ASP A 954 8.15 -4.82 -9.60
N GLY A 955 7.91 -4.07 -10.68
CA GLY A 955 8.31 -2.68 -10.80
C GLY A 955 8.79 -2.33 -12.21
N MET A 956 9.26 -1.10 -12.38
CA MET A 956 9.80 -0.63 -13.66
C MET A 956 11.32 -0.59 -13.68
N GLY A 957 11.91 -0.99 -14.79
CA GLY A 957 13.32 -0.72 -15.09
C GLY A 957 13.48 0.65 -15.71
N PHE A 958 14.26 1.56 -15.13
CA PHE A 958 14.49 2.87 -15.75
C PHE A 958 15.43 2.79 -16.94
N ALA A 959 15.17 3.63 -17.94
CA ALA A 959 16.03 3.73 -19.10
C ALA A 959 16.13 5.14 -19.69
N GLU A 960 17.25 5.38 -20.37
CA GLU A 960 17.50 6.54 -21.21
C GLU A 960 16.97 6.29 -22.63
N GLY A 961 16.66 7.34 -23.38
CA GLY A 961 16.16 7.19 -24.74
C GLY A 961 15.99 8.52 -25.46
N VAL A 962 16.21 8.52 -26.77
CA VAL A 962 15.87 9.62 -27.68
C VAL A 962 15.14 9.05 -28.87
N GLY A 963 13.99 9.64 -29.21
CA GLY A 963 13.27 9.31 -30.44
C GLY A 963 12.65 10.56 -31.03
N LEU A 964 12.85 10.76 -32.32
CA LEU A 964 12.24 11.83 -33.11
C LEU A 964 11.59 11.26 -34.36
N VAL A 965 10.44 11.81 -34.72
CA VAL A 965 9.74 11.54 -35.97
C VAL A 965 9.46 12.84 -36.70
N LEU A 966 9.50 12.76 -38.03
CA LEU A 966 9.11 13.86 -38.90
C LEU A 966 7.71 13.59 -39.44
N LEU A 967 6.83 14.58 -39.30
CA LEU A 967 5.41 14.50 -39.61
C LEU A 967 5.02 15.55 -40.65
N GLU A 968 4.20 15.13 -41.61
CA GLU A 968 3.55 16.01 -42.59
C GLU A 968 2.09 15.59 -42.77
N ARG A 969 1.30 16.46 -43.41
CA ARG A 969 0.03 16.01 -44.00
C ARG A 969 0.32 14.98 -45.10
N LEU A 970 -0.48 13.93 -45.22
CA LEU A 970 -0.26 12.88 -46.21
C LEU A 970 -0.25 13.43 -47.65
N SER A 971 -1.05 14.46 -47.95
CA SER A 971 -1.03 15.09 -49.27
C SER A 971 0.27 15.86 -49.54
N ASP A 972 0.86 16.47 -48.51
CA ASP A 972 2.12 17.20 -48.60
C ASP A 972 3.29 16.24 -48.80
N ALA A 973 3.36 15.16 -48.01
CA ALA A 973 4.37 14.12 -48.17
C ALA A 973 4.36 13.54 -49.60
N ARG A 974 3.17 13.23 -50.13
CA ARG A 974 3.00 12.76 -51.51
C ARG A 974 3.39 13.82 -52.55
N ARG A 975 3.01 15.07 -52.35
CA ARG A 975 3.35 16.18 -53.26
C ARG A 975 4.85 16.41 -53.31
N ASN A 976 5.52 16.32 -52.16
CA ASN A 976 6.94 16.55 -52.03
C ASN A 976 7.77 15.31 -52.40
N GLY A 977 7.13 14.16 -52.64
CA GLY A 977 7.81 12.90 -52.95
C GLY A 977 8.52 12.29 -51.74
N HIS A 978 8.14 12.70 -50.53
CA HIS A 978 8.70 12.15 -49.29
C HIS A 978 8.13 10.74 -49.02
N PRO A 979 8.94 9.84 -48.45
CA PRO A 979 8.49 8.50 -48.10
C PRO A 979 7.36 8.55 -47.06
N VAL A 980 6.44 7.59 -47.11
CA VAL A 980 5.38 7.42 -46.10
C VAL A 980 5.65 6.12 -45.38
N LEU A 981 6.18 6.18 -44.16
CA LEU A 981 6.52 5.01 -43.36
C LEU A 981 5.28 4.41 -42.69
N ALA A 982 4.37 5.27 -42.23
CA ALA A 982 3.07 4.92 -41.66
C ALA A 982 2.16 6.15 -41.67
N VAL A 983 0.88 5.95 -41.35
CA VAL A 983 -0.15 6.99 -41.27
C VAL A 983 -0.72 7.06 -39.86
N VAL A 984 -0.72 8.24 -39.24
CA VAL A 984 -1.43 8.47 -37.97
C VAL A 984 -2.88 8.83 -38.27
N ARG A 985 -3.80 7.95 -37.86
CA ARG A 985 -5.23 8.09 -38.12
C ARG A 985 -5.95 8.94 -37.09
N GLY A 986 -5.59 8.75 -35.82
CA GLY A 986 -6.17 9.51 -34.71
C GLY A 986 -5.26 9.50 -33.51
N SER A 987 -5.37 10.53 -32.68
CA SER A 987 -4.76 10.57 -31.37
C SER A 987 -5.68 11.30 -30.41
N ALA A 988 -5.58 10.98 -29.13
CA ALA A 988 -6.30 11.67 -28.08
C ALA A 988 -5.43 11.78 -26.82
N LEU A 989 -5.67 12.84 -26.06
CA LEU A 989 -5.13 13.03 -24.73
C LEU A 989 -6.29 13.19 -23.75
N ASN A 990 -6.12 12.73 -22.52
CA ASN A 990 -6.98 13.13 -21.42
C ASN A 990 -6.19 13.18 -20.10
N GLN A 991 -6.90 13.43 -19.01
CA GLN A 991 -6.36 13.45 -17.67
C GLN A 991 -7.20 12.55 -16.77
N ASP A 992 -6.55 11.94 -15.78
CA ASP A 992 -7.18 11.08 -14.79
C ASP A 992 -8.18 11.85 -13.91
N GLY A 993 -7.95 13.15 -13.74
CA GLY A 993 -8.73 13.98 -12.83
C GLY A 993 -8.40 13.67 -11.37
N ALA A 994 -9.34 13.90 -10.46
CA ALA A 994 -9.16 13.51 -9.07
C ALA A 994 -9.25 11.97 -8.97
N SER A 995 -8.09 11.30 -8.88
CA SER A 995 -7.96 9.83 -8.75
C SER A 995 -7.49 9.41 -7.36
N ASN A 996 -7.18 8.13 -7.13
CA ASN A 996 -6.64 7.62 -5.86
C ASN A 996 -5.16 7.98 -5.65
N GLY A 997 -4.83 9.25 -5.86
CA GLY A 997 -3.51 9.85 -5.72
C GLY A 997 -2.94 10.31 -7.04
N LEU A 998 -2.17 11.39 -6.96
CA LEU A 998 -1.59 12.06 -8.13
C LEU A 998 -0.83 11.11 -9.07
N THR A 999 -0.20 10.07 -8.51
CA THR A 999 0.61 9.09 -9.24
C THR A 999 -0.08 7.76 -9.50
N ALA A 1000 -1.32 7.58 -9.04
CA ALA A 1000 -2.07 6.34 -9.24
C ALA A 1000 -2.81 6.38 -10.58
N PRO A 1001 -2.65 5.35 -11.45
CA PRO A 1001 -3.33 5.31 -12.74
C PRO A 1001 -4.84 5.11 -12.58
N ASN A 1002 -5.63 5.56 -13.57
CA ASN A 1002 -7.08 5.37 -13.57
C ASN A 1002 -7.60 4.60 -14.81
N GLY A 1003 -8.12 3.39 -14.60
CA GLY A 1003 -8.63 2.52 -15.67
C GLY A 1003 -9.72 3.15 -16.54
N PRO A 1004 -10.78 3.75 -15.97
CA PRO A 1004 -11.81 4.43 -16.76
C PRO A 1004 -11.29 5.58 -17.63
N SER A 1005 -10.31 6.35 -17.16
CA SER A 1005 -9.64 7.38 -17.95
C SER A 1005 -8.88 6.80 -19.13
N GLN A 1006 -8.17 5.69 -18.94
CA GLN A 1006 -7.50 4.97 -20.03
C GLN A 1006 -8.51 4.44 -21.07
N GLN A 1007 -9.65 3.88 -20.63
CA GLN A 1007 -10.72 3.48 -21.56
C GLN A 1007 -11.27 4.67 -22.36
N ARG A 1008 -11.47 5.82 -21.71
CA ARG A 1008 -11.97 7.04 -22.38
C ARG A 1008 -10.99 7.54 -23.44
N VAL A 1009 -9.69 7.60 -23.15
CA VAL A 1009 -8.70 8.08 -24.14
C VAL A 1009 -8.59 7.13 -25.32
N ILE A 1010 -8.66 5.81 -25.11
CA ILE A 1010 -8.69 4.81 -26.18
C ILE A 1010 -9.92 5.03 -27.08
N ARG A 1011 -11.12 5.12 -26.49
CA ARG A 1011 -12.37 5.33 -27.23
C ARG A 1011 -12.35 6.67 -28.00
N GLN A 1012 -11.79 7.73 -27.41
CA GLN A 1012 -11.66 9.02 -28.08
C GLN A 1012 -10.68 8.98 -29.26
N ALA A 1013 -9.53 8.31 -29.11
CA ALA A 1013 -8.57 8.15 -30.20
C ALA A 1013 -9.16 7.34 -31.38
N LEU A 1014 -9.93 6.28 -31.08
CA LEU A 1014 -10.68 5.52 -32.07
C LEU A 1014 -11.75 6.37 -32.77
N ALA A 1015 -12.50 7.18 -32.01
CA ALA A 1015 -13.48 8.12 -32.57
C ALA A 1015 -12.81 9.15 -33.48
N ASN A 1016 -11.67 9.72 -33.05
CA ASN A 1016 -10.88 10.67 -33.85
C ASN A 1016 -10.29 10.02 -35.12
N ALA A 1017 -10.10 8.69 -35.12
CA ALA A 1017 -9.64 7.92 -36.27
C ALA A 1017 -10.78 7.47 -37.22
N GLY A 1018 -12.05 7.56 -36.77
CA GLY A 1018 -13.20 7.00 -37.47
C GLY A 1018 -13.21 5.47 -37.52
N LEU A 1019 -12.68 4.80 -36.48
CA LEU A 1019 -12.51 3.34 -36.44
C LEU A 1019 -13.25 2.69 -35.27
N THR A 1020 -13.59 1.42 -35.44
CA THR A 1020 -14.11 0.56 -34.37
C THR A 1020 -12.97 -0.19 -33.65
N PRO A 1021 -13.15 -0.63 -32.38
CA PRO A 1021 -12.11 -1.38 -31.67
C PRO A 1021 -11.64 -2.66 -32.38
N ALA A 1022 -12.54 -3.37 -33.06
CA ALA A 1022 -12.24 -4.62 -33.78
C ALA A 1022 -11.34 -4.43 -35.02
N GLU A 1023 -11.16 -3.18 -35.46
CA GLU A 1023 -10.29 -2.84 -36.59
C GLU A 1023 -8.82 -2.63 -36.21
N VAL A 1024 -8.50 -2.57 -34.93
CA VAL A 1024 -7.11 -2.48 -34.43
C VAL A 1024 -6.59 -3.87 -34.09
N ASP A 1025 -5.43 -4.23 -34.62
CA ASP A 1025 -4.88 -5.59 -34.51
C ASP A 1025 -3.97 -5.77 -33.30
N VAL A 1026 -3.18 -4.74 -33.00
CA VAL A 1026 -2.11 -4.78 -31.99
C VAL A 1026 -2.21 -3.55 -31.10
N VAL A 1027 -1.97 -3.71 -29.81
CA VAL A 1027 -1.70 -2.59 -28.90
C VAL A 1027 -0.28 -2.70 -28.37
N GLU A 1028 0.50 -1.66 -28.63
CA GLU A 1028 1.73 -1.36 -27.91
C GLU A 1028 1.35 -0.61 -26.63
N ALA A 1029 1.42 -1.32 -25.51
CA ALA A 1029 0.98 -0.82 -24.22
C ALA A 1029 1.98 0.18 -23.61
N HIS A 1030 1.51 0.91 -22.59
CA HIS A 1030 2.42 1.57 -21.69
C HIS A 1030 3.20 0.53 -20.87
N GLY A 1031 2.56 -0.51 -20.34
CA GLY A 1031 3.14 -1.77 -19.84
C GLY A 1031 4.51 -1.62 -19.19
N THR A 1032 4.53 -1.08 -17.96
CA THR A 1032 5.77 -0.77 -17.23
C THR A 1032 6.27 -1.92 -16.38
N GLY A 1033 5.51 -3.00 -16.22
CA GLY A 1033 5.86 -4.12 -15.33
C GLY A 1033 5.51 -3.84 -13.88
N THR A 1034 4.62 -2.88 -13.61
CA THR A 1034 4.25 -2.51 -12.24
C THR A 1034 3.07 -3.34 -11.75
N PRO A 1035 3.05 -3.78 -10.48
CA PRO A 1035 2.01 -4.66 -9.96
C PRO A 1035 0.61 -4.02 -9.94
N LEU A 1036 0.53 -2.68 -9.88
CA LEU A 1036 -0.74 -1.94 -9.93
C LEU A 1036 -1.11 -1.48 -11.35
N GLY A 1037 -0.15 -0.93 -12.09
CA GLY A 1037 -0.42 -0.28 -13.39
C GLY A 1037 -0.77 -1.27 -14.49
N ASP A 1038 -0.08 -2.41 -14.54
CA ASP A 1038 -0.28 -3.39 -15.60
C ASP A 1038 -1.68 -4.04 -15.55
N PRO A 1039 -2.23 -4.44 -14.38
CA PRO A 1039 -3.61 -4.91 -14.31
C PRO A 1039 -4.65 -3.87 -14.74
N ILE A 1040 -4.47 -2.60 -14.35
CA ILE A 1040 -5.38 -1.51 -14.71
C ILE A 1040 -5.39 -1.28 -16.23
N GLU A 1041 -4.21 -1.26 -16.87
CA GLU A 1041 -4.10 -1.11 -18.32
C GLU A 1041 -4.68 -2.32 -19.07
N ALA A 1042 -4.36 -3.55 -18.62
CA ALA A 1042 -4.88 -4.76 -19.24
C ALA A 1042 -6.41 -4.80 -19.19
N GLN A 1043 -7.02 -4.43 -18.07
CA GLN A 1043 -8.48 -4.34 -17.93
C GLN A 1043 -9.08 -3.26 -18.83
N ALA A 1044 -8.43 -2.09 -18.95
CA ALA A 1044 -8.88 -1.03 -19.86
C ALA A 1044 -8.86 -1.49 -21.32
N ILE A 1045 -7.83 -2.26 -21.72
CA ILE A 1045 -7.71 -2.86 -23.05
C ILE A 1045 -8.76 -3.96 -23.26
N LEU A 1046 -8.98 -4.85 -22.29
CA LEU A 1046 -10.02 -5.89 -22.35
C LEU A 1046 -11.42 -5.28 -22.48
N ALA A 1047 -11.71 -4.21 -21.73
CA ALA A 1047 -13.00 -3.51 -21.74
C ALA A 1047 -13.25 -2.65 -23.00
N THR A 1048 -12.21 -2.37 -23.80
CA THR A 1048 -12.32 -1.57 -25.03
C THR A 1048 -12.09 -2.43 -26.27
N TYR A 1049 -10.88 -2.94 -26.42
CA TYR A 1049 -10.46 -3.75 -27.55
C TYR A 1049 -10.82 -5.22 -27.40
N GLY A 1050 -10.95 -5.78 -26.20
CA GLY A 1050 -11.23 -7.21 -26.01
C GLY A 1050 -12.67 -7.64 -26.30
N GLN A 1051 -13.61 -6.70 -26.39
CA GLN A 1051 -15.04 -6.97 -26.50
C GLN A 1051 -15.49 -7.17 -27.95
N GLY A 1052 -16.43 -8.10 -28.17
CA GLY A 1052 -17.08 -8.31 -29.47
C GLY A 1052 -16.15 -8.80 -30.59
N ARG A 1053 -15.03 -9.43 -30.24
CA ARG A 1053 -14.04 -9.98 -31.18
C ARG A 1053 -14.17 -11.48 -31.33
N ASP A 1054 -13.74 -11.95 -32.50
CA ASP A 1054 -13.54 -13.37 -32.77
C ASP A 1054 -12.39 -13.91 -31.91
N PRO A 1055 -12.61 -14.93 -31.05
CA PRO A 1055 -11.55 -15.53 -30.23
C PRO A 1055 -10.36 -16.07 -31.04
N GLU A 1056 -10.57 -16.45 -32.31
CA GLU A 1056 -9.49 -16.89 -33.21
C GLU A 1056 -8.65 -15.71 -33.76
N ARG A 1057 -9.13 -14.47 -33.57
CA ARG A 1057 -8.45 -13.23 -33.98
C ARG A 1057 -8.40 -12.23 -32.81
N PRO A 1058 -7.72 -12.60 -31.70
CA PRO A 1058 -7.62 -11.74 -30.54
C PRO A 1058 -6.81 -10.47 -30.87
N LEU A 1059 -6.99 -9.43 -30.06
CA LEU A 1059 -6.04 -8.32 -30.05
C LEU A 1059 -4.68 -8.82 -29.55
N LEU A 1060 -3.60 -8.47 -30.25
CA LEU A 1060 -2.24 -8.74 -29.78
C LEU A 1060 -1.78 -7.62 -28.84
N LEU A 1061 -1.20 -7.98 -27.69
CA LEU A 1061 -0.75 -7.03 -26.66
C LEU A 1061 0.73 -7.23 -26.32
N GLY A 1062 1.52 -6.17 -26.33
CA GLY A 1062 2.94 -6.21 -25.96
C GLY A 1062 3.53 -4.87 -25.52
N SER A 1063 4.80 -4.87 -25.13
CA SER A 1063 5.54 -3.68 -24.67
C SER A 1063 7.03 -3.74 -25.04
N LEU A 1064 7.52 -2.70 -25.71
CA LEU A 1064 8.94 -2.47 -26.05
C LEU A 1064 9.83 -2.37 -24.80
N LYS A 1065 9.25 -1.96 -23.66
CA LYS A 1065 10.01 -1.75 -22.42
C LYS A 1065 10.63 -3.04 -21.89
N SER A 1066 10.09 -4.20 -22.29
CA SER A 1066 10.69 -5.50 -21.98
C SER A 1066 12.07 -5.71 -22.63
N ASN A 1067 12.42 -4.99 -23.70
CA ASN A 1067 13.74 -5.03 -24.32
C ASN A 1067 14.68 -3.94 -23.79
N ILE A 1068 14.19 -2.71 -23.69
CA ILE A 1068 15.05 -1.53 -23.48
C ILE A 1068 14.84 -0.81 -22.15
N GLY A 1069 13.95 -1.31 -21.28
CA GLY A 1069 13.50 -0.61 -20.09
C GLY A 1069 12.53 0.54 -20.39
N HIS A 1070 12.17 1.29 -19.35
CA HIS A 1070 11.26 2.43 -19.44
C HIS A 1070 12.02 3.71 -19.78
N THR A 1071 12.03 4.08 -21.06
CA THR A 1071 12.72 5.26 -21.59
C THR A 1071 12.02 6.61 -21.27
N GLN A 1072 11.23 6.64 -20.20
CA GLN A 1072 10.60 7.83 -19.62
C GLN A 1072 9.93 8.74 -20.68
N ALA A 1073 10.41 9.97 -20.88
CA ALA A 1073 9.78 10.92 -21.82
C ALA A 1073 9.80 10.42 -23.27
N ALA A 1074 10.75 9.56 -23.65
CA ALA A 1074 10.86 8.95 -24.98
C ALA A 1074 10.02 7.66 -25.15
N ALA A 1075 9.31 7.19 -24.11
CA ALA A 1075 8.62 5.90 -24.14
C ALA A 1075 7.52 5.80 -25.21
N GLY A 1076 6.70 6.84 -25.37
CA GLY A 1076 5.60 6.86 -26.35
C GLY A 1076 6.09 6.81 -27.80
N VAL A 1077 7.12 7.61 -28.14
CA VAL A 1077 7.70 7.60 -29.49
C VAL A 1077 8.46 6.30 -29.78
N GLY A 1078 9.13 5.69 -28.79
CA GLY A 1078 9.75 4.37 -28.94
C GLY A 1078 8.72 3.28 -29.31
N GLY A 1079 7.58 3.25 -28.61
CA GLY A 1079 6.47 2.34 -28.93
C GLY A 1079 5.90 2.57 -30.34
N MET A 1080 5.78 3.83 -30.76
CA MET A 1080 5.39 4.18 -32.13
C MET A 1080 6.38 3.66 -33.17
N MET A 1081 7.69 3.85 -32.96
CA MET A 1081 8.73 3.35 -33.87
C MET A 1081 8.70 1.83 -34.01
N LYS A 1082 8.57 1.11 -32.89
CA LYS A 1082 8.39 -0.35 -32.89
C LYS A 1082 7.21 -0.76 -33.78
N MET A 1083 6.07 -0.10 -33.66
CA MET A 1083 4.89 -0.42 -34.46
C MET A 1083 5.05 -0.07 -35.95
N VAL A 1084 5.72 1.02 -36.30
CA VAL A 1084 6.06 1.34 -37.70
C VAL A 1084 6.93 0.23 -38.31
N LEU A 1085 7.96 -0.21 -37.59
CA LEU A 1085 8.86 -1.28 -38.04
C LEU A 1085 8.12 -2.62 -38.16
N ALA A 1086 7.30 -2.97 -37.16
CA ALA A 1086 6.46 -4.17 -37.18
C ALA A 1086 5.50 -4.21 -38.38
N MET A 1087 4.90 -3.07 -38.75
CA MET A 1087 4.03 -2.97 -39.94
C MET A 1087 4.80 -3.19 -41.23
N ARG A 1088 6.01 -2.63 -41.35
CA ARG A 1088 6.87 -2.76 -42.55
C ARG A 1088 7.39 -4.18 -42.75
N HIS A 1089 7.73 -4.86 -41.66
CA HIS A 1089 8.20 -6.25 -41.70
C HIS A 1089 7.06 -7.29 -41.64
N GLY A 1090 5.83 -6.88 -41.34
CA GLY A 1090 4.68 -7.76 -41.26
C GLY A 1090 4.76 -8.79 -40.13
N MET A 1091 5.39 -8.43 -39.02
CA MET A 1091 5.58 -9.27 -37.84
C MET A 1091 5.53 -8.39 -36.58
N VAL A 1092 4.90 -8.91 -35.52
CA VAL A 1092 4.93 -8.32 -34.19
C VAL A 1092 6.02 -9.01 -33.35
N PRO A 1093 7.07 -8.30 -32.91
CA PRO A 1093 8.08 -8.84 -32.03
C PRO A 1093 7.51 -9.27 -30.68
N ARG A 1094 8.10 -10.32 -30.08
CA ARG A 1094 7.66 -10.79 -28.77
C ARG A 1094 8.00 -9.80 -27.66
N SER A 1095 7.21 -9.80 -26.59
CA SER A 1095 7.57 -9.13 -25.34
C SER A 1095 8.38 -10.10 -24.47
N LEU A 1096 9.51 -9.63 -23.94
CA LEU A 1096 10.38 -10.45 -23.09
C LEU A 1096 9.81 -10.62 -21.68
N HIS A 1097 10.36 -11.59 -20.94
CA HIS A 1097 10.09 -11.86 -19.52
C HIS A 1097 8.66 -12.29 -19.13
N ILE A 1098 7.79 -12.57 -20.11
CA ILE A 1098 6.47 -13.16 -19.86
C ILE A 1098 6.61 -14.68 -19.73
N THR A 1099 6.77 -15.17 -18.50
CA THR A 1099 6.74 -16.61 -18.19
C THR A 1099 5.30 -17.13 -18.16
N ALA A 1100 4.42 -16.40 -17.47
CA ALA A 1100 2.98 -16.58 -17.44
C ALA A 1100 2.30 -15.20 -17.35
N PRO A 1101 1.11 -15.02 -17.94
CA PRO A 1101 0.29 -13.82 -17.73
C PRO A 1101 -0.06 -13.65 -16.25
N THR A 1102 -0.16 -12.42 -15.76
CA THR A 1102 -0.57 -12.16 -14.37
C THR A 1102 -1.96 -12.70 -14.05
N SER A 1103 -2.09 -13.37 -12.90
CA SER A 1103 -3.30 -13.95 -12.32
C SER A 1103 -4.27 -12.90 -11.77
N VAL A 1104 -3.80 -11.66 -11.56
CA VAL A 1104 -4.61 -10.52 -11.10
C VAL A 1104 -5.61 -10.06 -12.17
N VAL A 1105 -5.34 -10.35 -13.45
CA VAL A 1105 -6.20 -9.98 -14.58
C VAL A 1105 -7.01 -11.18 -15.04
N ASP A 1106 -8.33 -11.01 -15.14
CA ASP A 1106 -9.19 -11.99 -15.81
C ASP A 1106 -9.05 -11.88 -17.34
N TRP A 1107 -8.06 -12.58 -17.89
CA TRP A 1107 -7.82 -12.66 -19.33
C TRP A 1107 -8.95 -13.35 -20.10
N SER A 1108 -9.85 -14.09 -19.43
CA SER A 1108 -11.00 -14.74 -20.07
C SER A 1108 -12.16 -13.78 -20.37
N SER A 1109 -12.13 -12.57 -19.80
CA SER A 1109 -13.15 -11.53 -19.97
C SER A 1109 -13.20 -10.88 -21.36
N GLY A 1110 -12.23 -11.14 -22.23
CA GLY A 1110 -12.18 -10.61 -23.59
C GLY A 1110 -11.10 -11.26 -24.46
N ALA A 1111 -11.20 -11.10 -25.78
CA ALA A 1111 -10.27 -11.71 -26.73
C ALA A 1111 -8.98 -10.87 -26.91
N VAL A 1112 -8.09 -10.93 -25.91
CA VAL A 1112 -6.76 -10.30 -25.92
C VAL A 1112 -5.69 -11.37 -25.67
N ARG A 1113 -4.58 -11.32 -26.42
CA ARG A 1113 -3.47 -12.27 -26.31
C ARG A 1113 -2.15 -11.55 -26.18
N LEU A 1114 -1.39 -11.87 -25.14
CA LEU A 1114 -0.01 -11.39 -24.97
C LEU A 1114 0.89 -11.96 -26.06
N VAL A 1115 1.76 -11.12 -26.63
CA VAL A 1115 2.71 -11.53 -27.66
C VAL A 1115 3.95 -12.15 -27.00
N THR A 1116 3.87 -13.45 -26.70
CA THR A 1116 4.94 -14.23 -26.06
C THR A 1116 5.93 -14.83 -27.06
N GLU A 1117 5.62 -14.78 -28.36
CA GLU A 1117 6.46 -15.25 -29.46
C GLU A 1117 6.37 -14.31 -30.66
N HIS A 1118 7.38 -14.36 -31.54
CA HIS A 1118 7.36 -13.62 -32.81
C HIS A 1118 6.14 -14.02 -33.63
N THR A 1119 5.19 -13.09 -33.76
CA THR A 1119 3.89 -13.38 -34.37
C THR A 1119 3.80 -12.72 -35.74
N ALA A 1120 3.61 -13.50 -36.80
CA ALA A 1120 3.33 -12.95 -38.12
C ALA A 1120 2.07 -12.07 -38.07
N TRP A 1121 2.10 -10.91 -38.74
CA TRP A 1121 0.98 -10.00 -38.83
C TRP A 1121 0.30 -10.17 -40.19
N PRO A 1122 -0.67 -11.10 -40.32
CA PRO A 1122 -1.21 -11.49 -41.62
C PRO A 1122 -1.93 -10.34 -42.32
N GLY A 1123 -1.82 -10.29 -43.65
CA GLY A 1123 -2.65 -9.40 -44.47
C GLY A 1123 -4.09 -9.89 -44.47
N THR A 1124 -5.02 -9.04 -44.04
CA THR A 1124 -6.45 -9.41 -43.88
C THR A 1124 -7.36 -8.74 -44.92
N GLY A 1125 -6.78 -8.12 -45.96
CA GLY A 1125 -7.50 -7.30 -46.94
C GLY A 1125 -7.80 -5.87 -46.46
N ARG A 1126 -7.46 -5.54 -45.21
CA ARG A 1126 -7.43 -4.18 -44.66
C ARG A 1126 -6.01 -3.81 -44.21
N PRO A 1127 -5.67 -2.50 -44.15
CA PRO A 1127 -4.39 -2.05 -43.59
C PRO A 1127 -4.16 -2.58 -42.17
N ARG A 1128 -2.92 -2.93 -41.84
CA ARG A 1128 -2.52 -3.24 -40.46
C ARG A 1128 -2.67 -2.00 -39.58
N ARG A 1129 -3.21 -2.17 -38.38
CA ARG A 1129 -3.48 -1.05 -37.45
C ARG A 1129 -3.04 -1.34 -36.03
N ALA A 1130 -2.35 -0.39 -35.41
CA ALA A 1130 -1.91 -0.45 -34.02
C ALA A 1130 -2.48 0.69 -33.18
N GLY A 1131 -2.78 0.40 -31.92
CA GLY A 1131 -2.90 1.40 -30.86
C GLY A 1131 -1.59 1.53 -30.09
N ILE A 1132 -1.19 2.74 -29.71
CA ILE A 1132 -0.02 3.00 -28.88
C ILE A 1132 -0.45 3.80 -27.66
N SER A 1133 -0.25 3.23 -26.46
CA SER A 1133 -0.59 3.84 -25.18
C SER A 1133 0.64 4.45 -24.49
N SER A 1134 0.47 5.63 -23.90
CA SER A 1134 1.48 6.24 -23.03
C SER A 1134 0.81 6.99 -21.88
N PHE A 1135 1.11 6.62 -20.64
CA PHE A 1135 0.49 7.18 -19.44
C PHE A 1135 1.53 7.87 -18.57
N GLY A 1136 1.29 9.12 -18.21
CA GLY A 1136 2.20 9.94 -17.42
C GLY A 1136 1.93 9.79 -15.92
N ILE A 1137 2.99 9.91 -15.12
CA ILE A 1137 2.91 9.82 -13.66
C ILE A 1137 2.02 10.90 -13.01
N SER A 1138 1.68 11.96 -13.72
CA SER A 1138 0.76 13.00 -13.24
C SER A 1138 -0.70 12.76 -13.65
N GLY A 1139 -1.03 11.59 -14.19
CA GLY A 1139 -2.37 11.24 -14.72
C GLY A 1139 -2.64 11.69 -16.16
N THR A 1140 -1.65 12.24 -16.88
CA THR A 1140 -1.83 12.63 -18.29
C THR A 1140 -1.73 11.39 -19.17
N ASN A 1141 -2.82 11.06 -19.88
CA ASN A 1141 -2.84 9.88 -20.75
C ASN A 1141 -2.84 10.27 -22.22
N GLY A 1142 -2.13 9.51 -23.03
CA GLY A 1142 -2.17 9.61 -24.48
C GLY A 1142 -2.38 8.26 -25.15
N HIS A 1143 -3.18 8.26 -26.21
CA HIS A 1143 -3.37 7.11 -27.08
C HIS A 1143 -3.35 7.52 -28.55
N LEU A 1144 -2.62 6.79 -29.38
CA LEU A 1144 -2.43 7.06 -30.80
C LEU A 1144 -2.79 5.83 -31.64
N ILE A 1145 -3.49 6.05 -32.75
CA ILE A 1145 -3.84 5.02 -33.72
C ILE A 1145 -2.98 5.18 -34.97
N LEU A 1146 -2.18 4.15 -35.25
CA LEU A 1146 -1.27 4.06 -36.38
C LEU A 1146 -1.82 3.06 -37.42
N GLU A 1147 -1.67 3.40 -38.70
CA GLU A 1147 -2.10 2.58 -39.84
C GLU A 1147 -0.93 2.39 -40.81
N GLN A 1148 -0.88 1.20 -41.41
CA GLN A 1148 0.08 0.84 -42.46
C GLN A 1148 0.06 1.86 -43.61
N ALA A 1149 1.24 2.21 -44.12
CA ALA A 1149 1.37 3.07 -45.29
C ALA A 1149 0.64 2.47 -46.51
N PRO A 1150 0.02 3.31 -47.37
CA PRO A 1150 -0.56 2.84 -48.63
C PRO A 1150 0.52 2.23 -49.53
N GLU A 1151 0.25 1.06 -50.12
CA GLU A 1151 1.12 0.51 -51.17
C GLU A 1151 1.13 1.49 -52.34
N LEU A 1152 2.32 2.00 -52.69
CA LEU A 1152 2.51 2.64 -53.98
C LEU A 1152 2.37 1.54 -55.03
N PRO A 1153 1.65 1.76 -56.15
CA PRO A 1153 1.63 0.81 -57.25
C PRO A 1153 3.09 0.50 -57.59
N SER A 1154 3.48 -0.77 -57.54
CA SER A 1154 4.82 -1.13 -57.97
C SER A 1154 4.91 -0.81 -59.46
N ASP A 1155 6.00 -0.15 -59.86
CA ASP A 1155 6.36 0.04 -61.26
C ASP A 1155 6.76 -1.30 -61.94
N ASP A 1156 6.10 -2.41 -61.58
CA ASP A 1156 6.32 -3.75 -62.13
C ASP A 1156 5.73 -3.91 -63.55
N GLU A 1157 5.17 -2.86 -64.16
CA GLU A 1157 4.80 -2.84 -65.58
C GLU A 1157 5.86 -2.17 -66.50
N ALA A 1158 7.04 -1.80 -65.96
CA ALA A 1158 8.16 -1.30 -66.77
C ALA A 1158 9.33 -2.31 -66.89
N ASP A 1159 9.09 -3.61 -66.80
CA ASP A 1159 10.11 -4.63 -67.07
C ASP A 1159 10.20 -4.93 -68.59
N GLY A 1160 10.74 -3.96 -69.33
CA GLY A 1160 11.46 -4.24 -70.57
C GLY A 1160 12.95 -4.45 -70.23
N PRO A 1161 13.65 -5.45 -70.79
CA PRO A 1161 15.01 -5.76 -70.37
C PRO A 1161 15.96 -4.62 -70.77
N VAL A 1162 16.41 -3.83 -69.78
CA VAL A 1162 17.51 -2.87 -69.98
C VAL A 1162 18.82 -3.57 -69.59
N GLU A 1163 19.43 -4.23 -70.57
CA GLU A 1163 20.84 -4.60 -70.51
C GLU A 1163 21.70 -3.34 -70.64
N SER A 1164 22.22 -2.83 -69.52
CA SER A 1164 23.51 -2.13 -69.42
C SER A 1164 23.85 -1.87 -67.93
N PRO A 1165 25.10 -2.06 -67.48
CA PRO A 1165 25.49 -1.67 -66.12
C PRO A 1165 25.46 -0.15 -66.04
N VAL A 1166 24.39 0.40 -65.46
CA VAL A 1166 24.33 1.82 -65.11
C VAL A 1166 25.27 2.01 -63.93
N TRP A 1167 26.43 2.62 -64.18
CA TRP A 1167 27.27 3.15 -63.11
C TRP A 1167 26.51 4.28 -62.43
N LEU A 1168 25.87 4.00 -61.31
CA LEU A 1168 25.26 5.01 -60.45
C LEU A 1168 26.38 5.70 -59.65
N PRO A 1169 26.57 7.03 -59.78
CA PRO A 1169 27.56 7.72 -58.96
C PRO A 1169 27.15 7.67 -57.49
N TRP A 1170 28.07 7.30 -56.61
CA TRP A 1170 27.93 7.57 -55.18
C TRP A 1170 28.23 9.05 -54.98
N ALA A 1171 27.16 9.85 -54.84
CA ALA A 1171 27.28 11.24 -54.44
C ALA A 1171 27.45 11.29 -52.91
N VAL A 1172 28.65 11.67 -52.46
CA VAL A 1172 28.95 11.90 -51.04
C VAL A 1172 29.17 13.40 -50.86
N SER A 1173 28.48 14.00 -49.88
CA SER A 1173 28.58 15.41 -49.56
C SER A 1173 28.80 15.59 -48.06
N ALA A 1174 29.69 16.51 -47.67
CA ALA A 1174 29.84 16.93 -46.29
C ALA A 1174 30.10 18.44 -46.23
N LYS A 1175 29.87 19.06 -45.07
CA LYS A 1175 30.07 20.51 -44.86
C LYS A 1175 31.53 20.97 -45.02
N SER A 1176 32.49 20.05 -44.90
CA SER A 1176 33.92 20.33 -45.07
C SER A 1176 34.60 19.29 -45.94
N ARG A 1177 35.77 19.64 -46.50
CA ARG A 1177 36.59 18.69 -47.28
C ARG A 1177 37.21 17.60 -46.41
N GLU A 1178 37.49 17.88 -45.13
CA GLU A 1178 37.90 16.85 -44.17
C GLU A 1178 36.80 15.79 -43.99
N ALA A 1179 35.54 16.21 -43.81
CA ALA A 1179 34.42 15.28 -43.57
C ALA A 1179 33.99 14.45 -44.80
N VAL A 1180 34.36 14.87 -46.02
CA VAL A 1180 34.20 14.01 -47.22
C VAL A 1180 35.33 12.96 -47.33
N ARG A 1181 36.46 13.19 -46.65
CA ARG A 1181 37.62 12.29 -46.69
C ARG A 1181 37.57 11.20 -45.62
N GLU A 1182 36.96 11.51 -44.49
CA GLU A 1182 36.61 10.57 -43.43
C GLU A 1182 35.46 9.67 -43.90
#